data_AF-A0A2S1H0X5-F1
#
_entry.id   AF-A0A2S1H0X5-F1
#
_cell.length_a   1.000
_cell.length_b   1.000
_cell.length_c   1.000
_cell.angle_alpha   90.00
_cell.angle_beta   90.00
_cell.angle_gamma   90.00
#
_symmetry.space_group_name_H-M   'P 1'
#
loop_
_entity.id
_entity.type
_entity.pdbx_description
1 polymer ?
#
loop_
_entity_poly.entity_id
_entity_poly.type
_entity_poly.pdbx_seq_one_letter_code
_entity_poly.pdbx_strand_id
1 'polypeptide(L)'
;MSEGGITLKRWSIVTLIAIFLTVSIFSHVGTAEASTSRVAIISKVEGTVEVQKSGGKKILKGFKGMSLNQGDIVTTGKESSVVLKFSNGTSEDDTFVLESSAKVTFSKLSNKSGTITKVSMLKGKAWVDVKSIKNKDDEFVLETPTAIMGVRGTNFFVGVDPNTGLPSLAVLSGNVNVTGSGNNTDQFNVYPASALTVGGQDQLQMIPIDNQILAQMLNSTSSEVMAAILESAQKIISENQKLMNQFSTTTFPTEINQFPLAQNQYTDNVYNLLLALAEEAFKLNKIDGNALSELQQKIKEQQLVNSELHGNKGDVDWEFEAKKLSEQQRLEKLKAEQAKKDALKKEFLASEQKAKEDKLKQDRLDALEKLWLAKQSQAERDEYERKKQERLDEQQPNQGNSNSGSTVSPKPTETPGPTENPGPTETPKPTEPPTPTWPQIEKPFDLQLEIGDSSTAMNYKRGASITDLLVKEPIVVSSDDVSLVFKSTDPSMQLLEVKRDGEPIYELDEDDDGNGDGVFITHLSQERAEMRFTVTVKHNKLDTKEFNLNVATEVPPSWSDIEKPFDVQLLKNELPTDLNYSKSGQEDDITNLLIEREIPVNGDNVSLAIITSDQNIQILEIEQNGVSIKNPDTGFLTQLGQQKTELIFTITVQHNTFGPKIFKLIVNTVVQPFNIYEMWGGHDGSVVSYLPAPYTISTGVSNYDYVITVDEINFTEQYLNAIVFNRKDDADEMLLHVKVGDEWQPLEMNLHLQDSVEYKHYPTPGTDSIQYELVHTRDGITETYLINVPSIQWNN
;
A
#
# COMPACT_ATOMS: atom_id res chain seq x y z
N MET A 1 5.03 94.24 9.23
CA MET A 1 5.77 95.12 10.16
C MET A 1 5.53 94.61 11.57
N SER A 2 6.63 94.33 12.28
CA SER A 2 6.89 94.19 13.75
C SER A 2 5.79 93.59 14.64
N GLU A 3 6.03 92.43 15.26
CA GLU A 3 6.77 92.25 16.54
C GLU A 3 6.06 92.80 17.78
N GLY A 4 6.01 91.96 18.83
CA GLY A 4 5.59 92.36 20.17
C GLY A 4 5.42 91.17 21.11
N GLY A 5 6.53 90.53 21.50
CA GLY A 5 6.55 89.52 22.56
C GLY A 5 6.42 90.15 23.95
N ILE A 6 5.77 89.46 24.89
CA ILE A 6 5.77 89.78 26.32
C ILE A 6 6.15 88.52 27.11
N THR A 7 7.14 88.70 27.98
CA THR A 7 7.85 87.71 28.80
C THR A 7 7.11 87.37 30.10
N LEU A 8 7.05 86.09 30.43
CA LEU A 8 6.40 85.52 31.62
C LEU A 8 7.26 85.71 32.90
N LYS A 9 6.64 86.19 34.00
CA LYS A 9 7.27 86.27 35.34
C LYS A 9 7.43 84.87 35.96
N ARG A 10 8.62 84.63 36.51
CA ARG A 10 9.16 83.37 37.07
C ARG A 10 8.39 82.72 38.25
N TRP A 11 7.25 83.26 38.68
CA TRP A 11 6.41 82.66 39.73
C TRP A 11 5.29 81.76 39.19
N SER A 12 4.95 81.84 37.89
CA SER A 12 3.94 80.96 37.28
C SER A 12 4.46 79.55 36.95
N ILE A 13 5.78 79.37 36.88
CA ILE A 13 6.40 78.09 36.51
C ILE A 13 6.43 77.12 37.71
N VAL A 14 6.64 77.62 38.93
CA VAL A 14 6.69 76.77 40.14
C VAL A 14 5.30 76.24 40.51
N THR A 15 4.24 77.04 40.33
CA THR A 15 2.87 76.61 40.59
C THR A 15 2.36 75.61 39.53
N LEU A 16 2.79 75.74 38.27
CA LEU A 16 2.42 74.80 37.21
C LEU A 16 3.12 73.44 37.40
N ILE A 17 4.38 73.43 37.85
CA ILE A 17 5.13 72.19 38.13
C ILE A 17 4.55 71.44 39.33
N ALA A 18 4.07 72.14 40.37
CA ALA A 18 3.43 71.51 41.53
C ALA A 18 2.06 70.87 41.19
N ILE A 19 1.31 71.45 40.25
CA ILE A 19 0.05 70.86 39.75
C ILE A 19 0.34 69.67 38.81
N PHE A 20 1.42 69.73 38.02
CA PHE A 20 1.85 68.60 37.19
C PHE A 20 2.38 67.39 38.00
N LEU A 21 3.01 67.64 39.16
CA LEU A 21 3.53 66.58 40.03
C LEU A 21 2.45 65.87 40.88
N THR A 22 1.31 66.52 41.13
CA THR A 22 0.20 65.94 41.91
C THR A 22 -0.79 65.14 41.06
N VAL A 23 -0.90 65.42 39.76
CA VAL A 23 -1.70 64.60 38.81
C VAL A 23 -0.98 63.28 38.45
N SER A 24 0.35 63.18 38.63
CA SER A 24 1.10 61.95 38.33
C SER A 24 0.97 60.82 39.36
N ILE A 25 0.39 61.05 40.55
CA ILE A 25 0.32 60.02 41.61
C ILE A 25 -1.05 59.28 41.64
N PHE A 26 -2.08 59.79 40.94
CA PHE A 26 -3.40 59.12 40.83
C PHE A 26 -3.65 58.40 39.50
N SER A 27 -2.60 58.17 38.70
CA SER A 27 -2.64 57.25 37.55
C SER A 27 -2.08 55.88 37.94
N HIS A 28 -2.58 55.29 39.03
CA HIS A 28 -2.64 53.81 39.06
C HIS A 28 -3.82 53.41 38.18
N VAL A 29 -3.61 53.53 36.87
CA VAL A 29 -4.30 52.66 35.91
C VAL A 29 -3.97 51.27 36.42
N GLY A 30 -4.97 50.62 37.03
CA GLY A 30 -4.91 49.18 37.20
C GLY A 30 -4.54 48.64 35.83
N THR A 31 -3.35 48.07 35.73
CA THR A 31 -3.05 47.14 34.67
C THR A 31 -4.12 46.08 34.81
N ALA A 32 -5.22 46.25 34.08
CA ALA A 32 -6.06 45.13 33.72
C ALA A 32 -5.07 44.18 33.07
N GLU A 33 -4.67 43.16 33.83
CA GLU A 33 -4.04 42.00 33.26
C GLU A 33 -5.00 41.57 32.15
N ALA A 34 -4.64 41.88 30.91
CA ALA A 34 -5.25 41.27 29.76
C ALA A 34 -4.87 39.81 29.88
N SER A 35 -5.69 39.05 30.61
CA SER A 35 -5.60 37.59 30.67
C SER A 35 -5.60 37.15 29.22
N THR A 36 -4.49 36.59 28.76
CA THR A 36 -4.34 36.13 27.38
C THR A 36 -5.44 35.10 27.16
N SER A 37 -6.57 35.45 26.54
CA SER A 37 -7.65 34.48 26.37
C SER A 37 -7.16 33.36 25.46
N ARG A 38 -7.31 32.10 25.86
CA ARG A 38 -7.07 30.95 24.97
C ARG A 38 -7.86 31.16 23.67
N VAL A 39 -7.21 31.01 22.52
CA VAL A 39 -7.82 31.17 21.19
C VAL A 39 -7.50 29.99 20.30
N ALA A 40 -8.37 29.69 19.34
CA ALA A 40 -8.05 28.78 18.24
C ALA A 40 -7.52 29.59 17.06
N ILE A 41 -6.51 29.08 16.35
CA ILE A 41 -5.92 29.72 15.18
C ILE A 41 -6.11 28.79 13.99
N ILE A 42 -6.63 29.34 12.89
CA ILE A 42 -6.67 28.63 11.61
C ILE A 42 -5.24 28.48 11.08
N SER A 43 -4.69 27.27 11.05
CA SER A 43 -3.32 27.02 10.57
C SER A 43 -3.26 26.65 9.09
N LYS A 44 -4.30 25.97 8.57
CA LYS A 44 -4.45 25.60 7.14
C LYS A 44 -5.91 25.63 6.74
N VAL A 45 -6.19 26.01 5.49
CA VAL A 45 -7.53 26.05 4.88
C VAL A 45 -7.45 25.41 3.51
N GLU A 46 -8.35 24.47 3.23
CA GLU A 46 -8.61 23.97 1.88
C GLU A 46 -10.10 24.13 1.54
N GLY A 47 -10.38 24.53 0.30
CA GLY A 47 -11.75 24.80 -0.16
C GLY A 47 -12.39 26.03 0.49
N THR A 48 -13.67 25.90 0.83
CA THR A 48 -14.50 26.98 1.37
C THR A 48 -14.65 26.84 2.89
N VAL A 49 -14.14 27.81 3.62
CA VAL A 49 -14.27 27.91 5.07
C VAL A 49 -14.89 29.24 5.42
N GLU A 50 -15.95 29.21 6.23
CA GLU A 50 -16.71 30.36 6.67
C GLU A 50 -16.64 30.49 8.19
N VAL A 51 -16.45 31.72 8.66
CA VAL A 51 -16.34 32.06 10.07
C VAL A 51 -17.37 33.12 10.41
N GLN A 52 -18.25 32.83 11.37
CA GLN A 52 -19.15 33.79 11.96
C GLN A 52 -18.63 34.19 13.35
N LYS A 53 -18.34 35.48 13.53
CA LYS A 53 -17.86 36.00 14.82
C LYS A 53 -18.97 36.06 15.86
N SER A 54 -18.64 35.76 17.12
CA SER A 54 -19.54 35.85 18.27
C SER A 54 -20.25 37.21 18.32
N GLY A 55 -21.57 37.20 18.55
CA GLY A 55 -22.41 38.40 18.61
C GLY A 55 -22.71 39.09 17.27
N GLY A 56 -22.13 38.60 16.15
CA GLY A 56 -22.37 39.13 14.80
C GLY A 56 -23.17 38.17 13.91
N LYS A 57 -23.87 38.73 12.91
CA LYS A 57 -24.50 37.94 11.82
C LYS A 57 -23.64 37.87 10.56
N LYS A 58 -22.53 38.61 10.52
CA LYS A 58 -21.66 38.68 9.34
C LYS A 58 -20.82 37.42 9.25
N ILE A 59 -20.91 36.74 8.11
CA ILE A 59 -20.06 35.61 7.74
C ILE A 59 -18.81 36.16 7.04
N LEU A 60 -17.65 35.69 7.47
CA LEU A 60 -16.34 36.03 6.93
C LEU A 60 -15.73 34.79 6.28
N LYS A 61 -14.96 34.96 5.20
CA LYS A 61 -14.12 33.88 4.69
C LYS A 61 -13.01 33.58 5.69
N GLY A 62 -12.87 32.32 6.08
CA GLY A 62 -11.76 31.83 6.91
C GLY A 62 -10.45 31.85 6.13
N PHE A 63 -9.36 32.22 6.79
CA PHE A 63 -8.02 32.26 6.20
C PHE A 63 -6.96 31.89 7.24
N LYS A 64 -5.80 31.43 6.77
CA LYS A 64 -4.65 31.07 7.62
C LYS A 64 -4.23 32.25 8.51
N GLY A 65 -4.02 32.00 9.80
CA GLY A 65 -3.69 32.99 10.82
C GLY A 65 -4.89 33.66 11.46
N MET A 66 -6.12 33.41 10.99
CA MET A 66 -7.31 33.97 11.61
C MET A 66 -7.50 33.38 13.02
N SER A 67 -7.53 34.27 14.02
CA SER A 67 -7.85 33.91 15.40
C SER A 67 -9.35 33.75 15.61
N LEU A 68 -9.75 32.72 16.34
CA LEU A 68 -11.09 32.31 16.68
C LEU A 68 -11.27 32.37 18.19
N ASN A 69 -12.28 33.09 18.62
CA ASN A 69 -12.59 33.34 20.02
C ASN A 69 -13.76 32.48 20.49
N GLN A 70 -13.97 32.46 21.81
CA GLN A 70 -15.18 31.90 22.38
C GLN A 70 -16.46 32.47 21.71
N GLY A 71 -17.36 31.58 21.32
CA GLY A 71 -18.62 31.87 20.65
C GLY A 71 -18.52 32.02 19.13
N ASP A 72 -17.32 31.97 18.53
CA ASP A 72 -17.18 31.94 17.08
C ASP A 72 -17.67 30.60 16.52
N ILE A 73 -18.25 30.65 15.31
CA ILE A 73 -18.75 29.48 14.59
C ILE A 73 -17.92 29.31 13.33
N VAL A 74 -17.43 28.09 13.08
CA VAL A 74 -16.72 27.70 11.85
C VAL A 74 -17.58 26.72 11.08
N THR A 75 -17.72 26.96 9.77
CA THR A 75 -18.43 26.09 8.84
C THR A 75 -17.53 25.76 7.65
N THR A 76 -17.39 24.48 7.31
CA THR A 76 -16.68 24.01 6.12
C THR A 76 -17.67 23.66 5.02
N GLY A 77 -17.32 23.98 3.77
CA GLY A 77 -18.09 23.62 2.58
C GLY A 77 -17.94 22.15 2.19
N LYS A 78 -18.44 21.80 1.01
CA LYS A 78 -18.13 20.51 0.37
C LYS A 78 -16.65 20.51 -0.06
N GLU A 79 -16.00 19.36 0.01
CA GLU A 79 -14.58 19.19 -0.38
C GLU A 79 -13.68 20.27 0.26
N SER A 80 -13.93 20.56 1.53
CA SER A 80 -13.26 21.63 2.27
C SER A 80 -12.78 21.10 3.61
N SER A 81 -11.59 21.51 4.02
CA SER A 81 -11.01 21.14 5.31
C SER A 81 -10.39 22.37 5.99
N VAL A 82 -10.35 22.36 7.32
CA VAL A 82 -9.63 23.40 8.07
C VAL A 82 -8.90 22.80 9.26
N VAL A 83 -7.62 23.13 9.40
CA VAL A 83 -6.80 22.74 10.54
C VAL A 83 -6.81 23.87 11.55
N LEU A 84 -7.20 23.57 12.78
CA LEU A 84 -7.21 24.49 13.90
C LEU A 84 -6.17 24.06 14.92
N LYS A 85 -5.37 25.01 15.40
CA LYS A 85 -4.43 24.82 16.52
C LYS A 85 -4.85 25.74 17.67
N PHE A 86 -5.00 25.20 18.87
CA PHE A 86 -5.46 25.97 20.04
C PHE A 86 -4.29 26.60 20.80
N SER A 87 -4.07 27.90 20.61
CA SER A 87 -2.92 28.60 21.19
C SER A 87 -3.05 28.83 22.70
N ASN A 88 -2.06 28.32 23.44
CA ASN A 88 -1.83 28.64 24.86
C ASN A 88 -0.68 29.64 25.08
N GLY A 89 -0.08 30.20 24.02
CA GLY A 89 1.14 31.00 24.13
C GLY A 89 2.42 30.19 24.36
N THR A 90 2.38 28.88 24.22
CA THR A 90 3.54 27.97 24.20
C THR A 90 3.37 26.95 23.05
N SER A 91 4.47 26.35 22.60
CA SER A 91 4.55 25.49 21.39
C SER A 91 3.84 24.13 21.48
N GLU A 92 2.87 23.95 22.38
CA GLU A 92 2.17 22.69 22.60
C GLU A 92 0.65 22.86 22.57
N ASP A 93 0.09 22.96 21.37
CA ASP A 93 -1.33 23.26 21.15
C ASP A 93 -2.11 22.00 20.70
N ASP A 94 -3.37 21.86 21.17
CA ASP A 94 -4.31 20.85 20.67
C ASP A 94 -4.57 21.06 19.17
N THR A 95 -4.79 19.98 18.41
CA THR A 95 -5.09 20.05 16.98
C THR A 95 -6.51 19.55 16.73
N PHE A 96 -7.27 20.31 15.94
CA PHE A 96 -8.63 19.95 15.57
C PHE A 96 -8.83 20.22 14.09
N VAL A 97 -8.93 19.15 13.31
CA VAL A 97 -9.10 19.22 11.86
C VAL A 97 -10.55 18.97 11.54
N LEU A 98 -11.20 19.94 10.93
CA LEU A 98 -12.58 19.84 10.46
C LEU A 98 -12.60 19.37 9.02
N GLU A 99 -13.42 18.36 8.76
CA GLU A 99 -13.67 17.81 7.44
C GLU A 99 -14.80 18.55 6.71
N SER A 100 -15.13 18.08 5.52
CA SER A 100 -16.18 18.64 4.68
C SER A 100 -17.54 18.69 5.38
N SER A 101 -18.32 19.74 5.09
CA SER A 101 -19.69 19.94 5.58
C SER A 101 -19.85 19.97 7.10
N ALA A 102 -18.79 20.30 7.83
CA ALA A 102 -18.79 20.41 9.28
C ALA A 102 -19.24 21.79 9.77
N LYS A 103 -19.83 21.82 10.97
CA LYS A 103 -20.18 23.05 11.66
C LYS A 103 -19.89 22.94 13.16
N VAL A 104 -19.00 23.79 13.65
CA VAL A 104 -18.61 23.82 15.06
C VAL A 104 -18.68 25.20 15.67
N THR A 105 -18.90 25.23 16.99
CA THR A 105 -18.91 26.44 17.81
C THR A 105 -17.91 26.28 18.95
N PHE A 106 -17.07 27.29 19.21
CA PHE A 106 -16.15 27.27 20.35
C PHE A 106 -16.86 27.76 21.61
N SER A 107 -17.58 26.89 22.28
CA SER A 107 -18.46 27.22 23.40
C SER A 107 -17.71 27.79 24.62
N LYS A 108 -16.47 27.34 24.86
CA LYS A 108 -15.62 27.91 25.92
C LYS A 108 -14.14 27.74 25.57
N LEU A 109 -13.38 28.83 25.63
CA LEU A 109 -11.92 28.82 25.52
C LEU A 109 -11.35 29.64 26.69
N SER A 110 -10.59 28.98 27.57
CA SER A 110 -10.03 29.64 28.75
C SER A 110 -8.70 29.03 29.17
N ASN A 111 -7.83 29.84 29.76
CA ASN A 111 -6.56 29.43 30.38
C ASN A 111 -6.40 30.01 31.81
N LYS A 112 -7.49 30.47 32.44
CA LYS A 112 -7.42 31.22 33.71
C LYS A 112 -7.06 30.36 34.93
N SER A 113 -7.64 29.17 35.03
CA SER A 113 -7.46 28.25 36.16
C SER A 113 -6.93 26.89 35.73
N GLY A 114 -6.56 26.76 34.45
CA GLY A 114 -6.39 25.51 33.73
C GLY A 114 -6.79 25.71 32.27
N THR A 115 -6.36 24.79 31.41
CA THR A 115 -6.51 24.84 29.96
C THR A 115 -7.85 24.24 29.56
N ILE A 116 -8.88 25.08 29.36
CA ILE A 116 -10.26 24.66 29.07
C ILE A 116 -10.57 24.91 27.59
N THR A 117 -10.94 23.84 26.87
CA THR A 117 -11.53 23.91 25.52
C THR A 117 -12.83 23.14 25.51
N LYS A 118 -13.93 23.83 25.16
CA LYS A 118 -15.22 23.21 24.87
C LYS A 118 -15.64 23.56 23.46
N VAL A 119 -15.84 22.54 22.64
CA VAL A 119 -16.27 22.66 21.25
C VAL A 119 -17.61 21.97 21.10
N SER A 120 -18.60 22.65 20.53
CA SER A 120 -19.89 22.03 20.19
C SER A 120 -19.96 21.80 18.68
N MET A 121 -20.07 20.56 18.27
CA MET A 121 -20.10 20.11 16.88
C MET A 121 -21.52 19.68 16.49
N LEU A 122 -22.12 20.41 15.56
CA LEU A 122 -23.51 20.17 15.15
C LEU A 122 -23.61 19.05 14.12
N LYS A 123 -22.64 18.97 13.21
CA LYS A 123 -22.58 17.99 12.11
C LYS A 123 -21.19 17.92 11.51
N GLY A 124 -20.94 16.87 10.72
CA GLY A 124 -19.73 16.69 9.93
C GLY A 124 -18.77 15.68 10.56
N LYS A 125 -17.51 15.71 10.15
CA LYS A 125 -16.44 14.88 10.73
C LYS A 125 -15.28 15.74 11.21
N ALA A 126 -14.54 15.23 12.18
CA ALA A 126 -13.32 15.87 12.66
C ALA A 126 -12.29 14.83 13.09
N TRP A 127 -11.03 15.18 12.89
CA TRP A 127 -9.90 14.54 13.55
C TRP A 127 -9.46 15.42 14.72
N VAL A 128 -9.23 14.79 15.87
CA VAL A 128 -8.93 15.49 17.11
C VAL A 128 -7.70 14.87 17.75
N ASP A 129 -6.67 15.69 17.94
CA ASP A 129 -5.48 15.36 18.73
C ASP A 129 -5.41 16.31 19.92
N VAL A 130 -5.78 15.78 21.09
CA VAL A 130 -5.70 16.47 22.36
C VAL A 130 -4.42 16.05 23.06
N LYS A 131 -3.63 17.03 23.51
CA LYS A 131 -2.43 16.73 24.28
C LYS A 131 -2.79 16.24 25.68
N SER A 132 -1.89 15.45 26.26
CA SER A 132 -2.05 14.93 27.61
C SER A 132 -2.22 16.07 28.64
N ILE A 133 -3.24 15.94 29.49
CA ILE A 133 -3.56 16.89 30.56
C ILE A 133 -2.38 17.03 31.54
N LYS A 134 -1.88 18.25 31.75
CA LYS A 134 -0.76 18.54 32.66
C LYS A 134 -1.23 19.02 34.03
N ASN A 135 -2.38 19.70 34.10
CA ASN A 135 -2.98 20.19 35.34
C ASN A 135 -4.33 19.51 35.61
N LYS A 136 -4.68 19.34 36.88
CA LYS A 136 -5.99 18.76 37.27
C LYS A 136 -7.20 19.53 36.73
N ASP A 137 -7.01 20.81 36.42
CA ASP A 137 -8.03 21.74 35.97
C ASP A 137 -8.04 21.94 34.43
N ASP A 138 -7.18 21.22 33.68
CA ASP A 138 -7.27 21.20 32.22
C ASP A 138 -8.48 20.34 31.80
N GLU A 139 -9.22 20.79 30.80
CA GLU A 139 -10.46 20.16 30.36
C GLU A 139 -10.58 20.31 28.84
N PHE A 140 -10.77 19.20 28.14
CA PHE A 140 -11.20 19.21 26.74
C PHE A 140 -12.52 18.47 26.63
N VAL A 141 -13.55 19.16 26.12
CA VAL A 141 -14.88 18.59 25.91
C VAL A 141 -15.32 18.84 24.47
N LEU A 142 -15.77 17.78 23.81
CA LEU A 142 -16.48 17.86 22.55
C LEU A 142 -17.95 17.50 22.78
N GLU A 143 -18.84 18.43 22.47
CA GLU A 143 -20.28 18.25 22.61
C GLU A 143 -20.92 18.06 21.24
N THR A 144 -21.87 17.14 21.16
CA THR A 144 -22.72 16.89 20.00
C THR A 144 -24.18 17.03 20.42
N PRO A 145 -25.16 17.04 19.50
CA PRO A 145 -26.57 17.13 19.88
C PRO A 145 -27.02 16.04 20.86
N THR A 146 -26.43 14.83 20.79
CA THR A 146 -26.88 13.67 21.58
C THR A 146 -25.82 13.11 22.52
N ALA A 147 -24.61 13.67 22.60
CA ALA A 147 -23.57 13.17 23.50
C ALA A 147 -22.53 14.24 23.90
N ILE A 148 -21.96 14.06 25.10
CA ILE A 148 -20.86 14.84 25.64
C ILE A 148 -19.63 13.93 25.73
N MET A 149 -18.51 14.35 25.14
CA MET A 149 -17.25 13.62 25.12
C MET A 149 -16.19 14.34 25.95
N GLY A 150 -15.79 13.75 27.07
CA GLY A 150 -14.64 14.17 27.85
C GLY A 150 -13.36 13.52 27.31
N VAL A 151 -12.40 14.34 26.91
CA VAL A 151 -11.18 13.89 26.23
C VAL A 151 -9.96 14.15 27.10
N ARG A 152 -9.09 13.15 27.23
CA ARG A 152 -7.86 13.26 28.01
C ARG A 152 -6.69 12.57 27.30
N GLY A 153 -5.85 13.37 26.63
CA GLY A 153 -4.63 12.88 25.98
C GLY A 153 -4.95 11.84 24.91
N THR A 154 -5.75 12.23 23.91
CA THR A 154 -6.41 11.30 23.00
C THR A 154 -6.24 11.74 21.56
N ASN A 155 -5.98 10.77 20.68
CA ASN A 155 -6.07 10.91 19.23
C ASN A 155 -7.30 10.13 18.76
N PHE A 156 -8.28 10.80 18.14
CA PHE A 156 -9.51 10.14 17.73
C PHE A 156 -10.23 10.83 16.56
N PHE A 157 -11.00 10.03 15.84
CA PHE A 157 -11.97 10.48 14.86
C PHE A 157 -13.35 10.63 15.49
N VAL A 158 -14.08 11.65 15.07
CA VAL A 158 -15.47 11.87 15.43
C VAL A 158 -16.29 12.28 14.23
N GLY A 159 -17.47 11.69 14.10
CA GLY A 159 -18.49 12.04 13.13
C GLY A 159 -19.80 12.35 13.83
N VAL A 160 -20.56 13.28 13.28
CA VAL A 160 -21.92 13.60 13.74
C VAL A 160 -22.84 13.55 12.53
N ASP A 161 -23.79 12.61 12.54
CA ASP A 161 -24.77 12.50 11.47
C ASP A 161 -25.65 13.77 11.42
N PRO A 162 -25.77 14.42 10.25
CA PRO A 162 -26.49 15.69 10.14
C PRO A 162 -28.01 15.57 10.32
N ASN A 163 -28.58 14.37 10.20
CA ASN A 163 -30.02 14.12 10.29
C ASN A 163 -30.43 13.67 11.69
N THR A 164 -29.68 12.75 12.29
CA THR A 164 -30.00 12.17 13.60
C THR A 164 -29.26 12.86 14.76
N GLY A 165 -28.13 13.51 14.48
CA GLY A 165 -27.25 14.08 15.50
C GLY A 165 -26.44 13.05 16.29
N LEU A 166 -26.55 11.75 15.93
CA LEU A 166 -25.84 10.67 16.60
C LEU A 166 -24.34 10.72 16.31
N PRO A 167 -23.47 10.50 17.32
CA PRO A 167 -22.04 10.47 17.14
C PRO A 167 -21.55 9.09 16.67
N SER A 168 -20.50 9.10 15.85
CA SER A 168 -19.62 7.96 15.61
C SER A 168 -18.21 8.33 16.05
N LEU A 169 -17.50 7.45 16.74
CA LEU A 169 -16.17 7.70 17.31
C LEU A 169 -15.23 6.56 16.96
N ALA A 170 -13.95 6.85 16.72
CA ALA A 170 -12.89 5.84 16.68
C ALA A 170 -11.62 6.37 17.34
N VAL A 171 -11.06 5.62 18.29
CA VAL A 171 -9.95 6.07 19.13
C VAL A 171 -8.65 5.39 18.70
N LEU A 172 -7.60 6.19 18.47
CA LEU A 172 -6.26 5.73 18.07
C LEU A 172 -5.28 5.72 19.24
N SER A 173 -5.39 6.67 20.18
CA SER A 173 -4.65 6.65 21.45
C SER A 173 -5.42 7.34 22.57
N GLY A 174 -5.06 7.04 23.82
CA GLY A 174 -5.71 7.62 25.00
C GLY A 174 -7.04 6.97 25.34
N ASN A 175 -7.99 7.73 25.89
CA ASN A 175 -9.38 7.30 26.04
C ASN A 175 -10.35 8.47 25.85
N VAL A 176 -11.60 8.18 25.52
CA VAL A 176 -12.68 9.16 25.45
C VAL A 176 -13.82 8.69 26.34
N ASN A 177 -14.21 9.52 27.30
CA ASN A 177 -15.42 9.29 28.06
C ASN A 177 -16.62 9.89 27.32
N VAL A 178 -17.56 9.04 26.90
CA VAL A 178 -18.77 9.45 26.19
C VAL A 178 -19.95 9.31 27.14
N THR A 179 -20.71 10.38 27.32
CA THR A 179 -21.97 10.38 28.05
C THR A 179 -23.10 10.76 27.10
N GLY A 180 -24.11 9.90 26.96
CA GLY A 180 -25.33 10.22 26.22
C GLY A 180 -26.03 11.46 26.77
N SER A 181 -26.74 12.19 25.91
CA SER A 181 -27.54 13.36 26.25
C SER A 181 -28.99 13.15 25.79
N GLY A 182 -29.96 13.70 26.52
CA GLY A 182 -31.38 13.51 26.25
C GLY A 182 -31.95 12.27 26.95
N ASN A 183 -32.57 11.35 26.19
CA ASN A 183 -33.18 10.12 26.73
C ASN A 183 -32.16 8.97 26.93
N ASN A 184 -30.96 9.10 26.38
CA ASN A 184 -29.89 8.14 26.53
C ASN A 184 -28.93 8.65 27.61
N THR A 185 -28.76 7.90 28.70
CA THR A 185 -27.87 8.22 29.82
C THR A 185 -26.66 7.28 29.89
N ASP A 186 -26.43 6.49 28.83
CA ASP A 186 -25.35 5.53 28.78
C ASP A 186 -23.99 6.24 28.83
N GLN A 187 -23.06 5.62 29.53
CA GLN A 187 -21.70 6.10 29.65
C GLN A 187 -20.74 5.04 29.12
N PHE A 188 -19.89 5.44 28.18
CA PHE A 188 -18.87 4.58 27.59
C PHE A 188 -17.49 5.17 27.84
N ASN A 189 -16.53 4.33 28.20
CA ASN A 189 -15.12 4.69 28.13
C ASN A 189 -14.50 3.98 26.93
N VAL A 190 -14.23 4.74 25.87
CA VAL A 190 -13.75 4.20 24.60
C VAL A 190 -12.24 4.27 24.55
N TYR A 191 -11.61 3.10 24.35
CA TYR A 191 -10.16 2.91 24.36
C TYR A 191 -9.60 2.74 22.94
N PRO A 192 -8.26 2.73 22.75
CA PRO A 192 -7.66 2.60 21.42
C PRO A 192 -8.07 1.31 20.71
N ALA A 193 -8.00 1.29 19.38
CA ALA A 193 -8.48 0.16 18.56
C ALA A 193 -9.98 -0.19 18.78
N SER A 194 -10.75 0.76 19.32
CA SER A 194 -12.19 0.64 19.53
C SER A 194 -12.92 1.82 18.91
N ALA A 195 -14.10 1.54 18.39
CA ALA A 195 -15.04 2.51 17.85
C ALA A 195 -16.35 2.49 18.63
N LEU A 196 -17.00 3.64 18.70
CA LEU A 196 -18.39 3.77 19.14
C LEU A 196 -19.25 4.09 17.93
N THR A 197 -20.26 3.27 17.67
CA THR A 197 -21.17 3.43 16.55
C THR A 197 -22.62 3.31 17.00
N VAL A 198 -23.55 3.59 16.10
CA VAL A 198 -24.98 3.38 16.31
C VAL A 198 -25.32 1.92 15.97
N GLY A 199 -25.72 1.14 16.97
CA GLY A 199 -26.24 -0.21 16.83
C GLY A 199 -27.75 -0.24 16.53
N GLY A 200 -28.35 -1.42 16.64
CA GLY A 200 -29.81 -1.57 16.47
C GLY A 200 -30.61 -0.73 17.48
N GLN A 201 -31.75 -0.19 17.05
CA GLN A 201 -32.62 0.68 17.86
C GLN A 201 -31.98 2.02 18.32
N ASP A 202 -31.08 2.60 17.53
CA ASP A 202 -30.43 3.89 17.82
C ASP A 202 -29.62 3.92 19.13
N GLN A 203 -29.20 2.75 19.63
CA GLN A 203 -28.35 2.63 20.81
C GLN A 203 -26.87 2.69 20.42
N LEU A 204 -26.05 3.33 21.26
CA LEU A 204 -24.60 3.35 21.04
C LEU A 204 -24.02 1.98 21.41
N GLN A 205 -23.17 1.44 20.53
CA GLN A 205 -22.46 0.20 20.76
C GLN A 205 -20.96 0.41 20.52
N MET A 206 -20.15 -0.21 21.37
CA MET A 206 -18.70 -0.21 21.20
C MET A 206 -18.27 -1.47 20.45
N ILE A 207 -17.41 -1.32 19.45
CA ILE A 207 -16.91 -2.40 18.60
C ILE A 207 -15.39 -2.26 18.40
N PRO A 208 -14.65 -3.35 18.15
CA PRO A 208 -13.24 -3.24 17.75
C PRO A 208 -13.11 -2.59 16.37
N ILE A 209 -12.03 -1.86 16.13
CA ILE A 209 -11.69 -1.31 14.81
C ILE A 209 -11.07 -2.41 13.96
N ASP A 210 -11.71 -2.71 12.82
CA ASP A 210 -11.18 -3.59 11.78
C ASP A 210 -10.85 -2.80 10.49
N ASN A 211 -10.35 -3.50 9.47
CA ASN A 211 -10.00 -2.90 8.18
C ASN A 211 -11.20 -2.27 7.47
N GLN A 212 -12.42 -2.78 7.67
CA GLN A 212 -13.61 -2.19 7.04
C GLN A 212 -13.93 -0.83 7.67
N ILE A 213 -13.85 -0.72 9.00
CA ILE A 213 -14.05 0.53 9.72
C ILE A 213 -12.95 1.53 9.33
N LEU A 214 -11.69 1.10 9.23
CA LEU A 214 -10.59 1.94 8.75
C LEU A 214 -10.86 2.48 7.34
N ALA A 215 -11.25 1.62 6.39
CA ALA A 215 -11.58 2.02 5.03
C ALA A 215 -12.76 3.02 4.99
N GLN A 216 -13.81 2.76 5.79
CA GLN A 216 -14.96 3.66 5.90
C GLN A 216 -14.58 5.04 6.46
N MET A 217 -13.71 5.09 7.45
CA MET A 217 -13.18 6.34 7.98
C MET A 217 -12.42 7.09 6.87
N LEU A 218 -11.42 6.43 6.28
CA LEU A 218 -10.48 7.01 5.32
C LEU A 218 -11.11 7.47 4.00
N ASN A 219 -12.17 6.80 3.53
CA ASN A 219 -12.90 7.20 2.31
C ASN A 219 -13.42 8.64 2.36
N SER A 220 -13.68 9.16 3.55
CA SER A 220 -14.20 10.52 3.77
C SER A 220 -13.20 11.47 4.41
N THR A 221 -11.95 11.05 4.53
CA THR A 221 -10.87 11.78 5.20
C THR A 221 -10.05 12.58 4.19
N SER A 222 -9.73 13.83 4.52
CA SER A 222 -8.87 14.70 3.71
C SER A 222 -7.40 14.36 3.92
N SER A 223 -6.55 14.78 2.98
CA SER A 223 -5.09 14.60 3.09
C SER A 223 -4.51 15.33 4.31
N GLU A 224 -5.16 16.40 4.79
CA GLU A 224 -4.75 17.14 6.00
C GLU A 224 -4.88 16.30 7.25
N VAL A 225 -5.96 15.53 7.36
CA VAL A 225 -6.16 14.66 8.51
C VAL A 225 -5.11 13.56 8.52
N MET A 226 -4.80 13.00 7.36
CA MET A 226 -3.76 11.98 7.28
C MET A 226 -2.37 12.56 7.61
N ALA A 227 -2.06 13.75 7.10
CA ALA A 227 -0.84 14.46 7.49
C ALA A 227 -0.80 14.74 9.01
N ALA A 228 -1.93 15.13 9.63
CA ALA A 228 -2.02 15.39 11.06
C ALA A 228 -1.83 14.11 11.89
N ILE A 229 -2.38 12.97 11.45
CA ILE A 229 -2.18 11.68 12.13
C ILE A 229 -0.72 11.25 12.06
N LEU A 230 -0.08 11.43 10.89
CA LEU A 230 1.35 11.13 10.72
C LEU A 230 2.23 12.07 11.56
N GLU A 231 1.87 13.35 11.68
CA GLU A 231 2.53 14.31 12.60
C GLU A 231 2.43 13.82 14.06
N SER A 232 1.29 13.23 14.45
CA SER A 232 1.03 12.73 15.79
C SER A 232 1.43 11.26 16.01
N ALA A 233 2.02 10.59 15.01
CA ALA A 233 2.34 9.16 15.05
C ALA A 233 3.16 8.75 16.27
N GLN A 234 4.27 9.45 16.55
CA GLN A 234 5.13 9.14 17.70
C GLN A 234 4.39 9.29 19.03
N LYS A 235 3.50 10.29 19.14
CA LYS A 235 2.66 10.50 20.32
C LYS A 235 1.68 9.35 20.49
N ILE A 236 0.98 8.96 19.41
CA ILE A 236 0.03 7.84 19.41
C ILE A 236 0.71 6.57 19.91
N ILE A 237 1.88 6.21 19.36
CA ILE A 237 2.60 5.01 19.76
C ILE A 237 3.01 5.07 21.23
N SER A 238 3.59 6.19 21.67
CA SER A 238 4.02 6.37 23.07
C SER A 238 2.85 6.29 24.07
N GLU A 239 1.71 6.90 23.74
CA GLU A 239 0.51 6.87 24.57
C GLU A 239 -0.09 5.46 24.65
N ASN A 240 -0.13 4.73 23.53
CA ASN A 240 -0.60 3.35 23.47
C ASN A 240 0.27 2.40 24.30
N GLN A 241 1.60 2.50 24.17
CA GLN A 241 2.54 1.72 24.99
C GLN A 241 2.32 1.97 26.49
N LYS A 242 2.21 3.25 26.90
CA LYS A 242 1.96 3.60 28.29
C LYS A 242 0.64 3.02 28.80
N LEU A 243 -0.41 3.07 27.98
CA LEU A 243 -1.72 2.53 28.33
C LEU A 243 -1.69 1.00 28.45
N MET A 244 -1.06 0.29 27.51
CA MET A 244 -0.94 -1.17 27.56
C MET A 244 -0.12 -1.62 28.78
N ASN A 245 0.99 -0.93 29.08
CA ASN A 245 1.77 -1.19 30.31
C ASN A 245 0.94 -0.98 31.58
N GLN A 246 0.05 0.02 31.58
CA GLN A 246 -0.89 0.22 32.69
C GLN A 246 -1.87 -0.95 32.80
N PHE A 247 -2.41 -1.45 31.69
CA PHE A 247 -3.32 -2.61 31.70
C PHE A 247 -2.63 -3.91 32.12
N SER A 248 -1.32 -4.06 31.86
CA SER A 248 -0.54 -5.20 32.37
C SER A 248 -0.40 -5.22 33.89
N THR A 249 -0.61 -4.08 34.56
CA THR A 249 -0.44 -3.93 36.02
C THR A 249 -1.75 -3.68 36.77
N THR A 250 -2.85 -3.49 36.04
CA THR A 250 -4.18 -3.19 36.59
C THR A 250 -5.22 -4.15 35.99
N THR A 251 -6.45 -4.15 36.51
CA THR A 251 -7.52 -4.95 35.90
C THR A 251 -7.84 -4.40 34.52
N PHE A 252 -7.80 -5.26 33.52
CA PHE A 252 -8.16 -4.93 32.15
C PHE A 252 -9.58 -4.34 32.08
N PRO A 253 -9.81 -3.24 31.34
CA PRO A 253 -11.12 -2.57 31.34
C PRO A 253 -12.27 -3.50 30.96
N THR A 254 -13.36 -3.42 31.71
CA THR A 254 -14.57 -4.23 31.52
C THR A 254 -15.20 -4.04 30.16
N GLU A 255 -15.14 -2.84 29.62
CA GLU A 255 -15.66 -2.44 28.32
C GLU A 255 -14.97 -3.22 27.20
N ILE A 256 -13.66 -3.44 27.31
CA ILE A 256 -12.88 -4.19 26.30
C ILE A 256 -13.08 -5.70 26.46
N ASN A 257 -13.25 -6.21 27.69
CA ASN A 257 -13.52 -7.63 27.93
C ASN A 257 -14.86 -8.12 27.32
N GLN A 258 -15.73 -7.20 26.90
CA GLN A 258 -16.97 -7.53 26.19
C GLN A 258 -16.73 -7.85 24.71
N PHE A 259 -15.54 -7.54 24.17
CA PHE A 259 -15.19 -7.91 22.81
C PHE A 259 -14.92 -9.42 22.70
N PRO A 260 -15.21 -10.03 21.54
CA PRO A 260 -14.86 -11.42 21.26
C PRO A 260 -13.36 -11.55 20.91
N LEU A 261 -12.48 -10.93 21.71
CA LEU A 261 -11.03 -10.87 21.48
C LEU A 261 -10.28 -11.24 22.76
N ALA A 262 -9.20 -12.00 22.62
CA ALA A 262 -8.29 -12.24 23.73
C ALA A 262 -7.48 -10.96 24.07
N GLN A 263 -7.02 -10.81 25.31
CA GLN A 263 -6.32 -9.60 25.76
C GLN A 263 -5.01 -9.34 24.99
N ASN A 264 -4.28 -10.41 24.62
CA ASN A 264 -3.11 -10.31 23.77
C ASN A 264 -3.48 -9.82 22.36
N GLN A 265 -4.54 -10.35 21.76
CA GLN A 265 -5.04 -9.90 20.45
C GLN A 265 -5.45 -8.43 20.47
N TYR A 266 -6.13 -7.98 21.53
CA TYR A 266 -6.45 -6.55 21.68
C TYR A 266 -5.17 -5.69 21.77
N THR A 267 -4.18 -6.15 22.54
CA THR A 267 -2.89 -5.46 22.69
C THR A 267 -2.18 -5.34 21.33
N ASP A 268 -2.17 -6.41 20.55
CA ASP A 268 -1.60 -6.43 19.20
C ASP A 268 -2.37 -5.48 18.26
N ASN A 269 -3.70 -5.47 18.33
CA ASN A 269 -4.53 -4.54 17.55
C ASN A 269 -4.20 -3.07 17.89
N VAL A 270 -3.99 -2.74 19.16
CA VAL A 270 -3.61 -1.38 19.59
C VAL A 270 -2.23 -0.99 19.04
N TYR A 271 -1.27 -1.90 19.01
CA TYR A 271 0.07 -1.62 18.47
C TYR A 271 0.10 -1.53 16.94
N ASN A 272 -0.72 -2.33 16.27
CA ASN A 272 -0.75 -2.40 14.80
C ASN A 272 -1.73 -1.40 14.18
N LEU A 273 -2.58 -0.74 14.97
CA LEU A 273 -3.63 0.17 14.46
C LEU A 273 -3.08 1.28 13.54
N LEU A 274 -1.95 1.89 13.90
CA LEU A 274 -1.38 2.99 13.12
C LEU A 274 -0.78 2.50 11.80
N LEU A 275 -0.22 1.29 11.79
CA LEU A 275 0.26 0.63 10.57
C LEU A 275 -0.90 0.26 9.66
N ALA A 276 -1.94 -0.39 10.19
CA ALA A 276 -3.13 -0.77 9.43
C ALA A 276 -3.83 0.47 8.83
N LEU A 277 -3.91 1.57 9.59
CA LEU A 277 -4.45 2.83 9.08
C LEU A 277 -3.60 3.40 7.92
N ALA A 278 -2.27 3.35 8.03
CA ALA A 278 -1.39 3.87 7.00
C ALA A 278 -1.39 3.01 5.74
N GLU A 279 -1.41 1.69 5.88
CA GLU A 279 -1.57 0.76 4.76
C GLU A 279 -2.89 0.99 4.03
N GLU A 280 -3.99 1.15 4.75
CA GLU A 280 -5.29 1.44 4.15
C GLU A 280 -5.33 2.83 3.51
N ALA A 281 -4.69 3.83 4.13
CA ALA A 281 -4.56 5.16 3.55
C ALA A 281 -3.73 5.15 2.26
N PHE A 282 -2.68 4.33 2.20
CA PHE A 282 -1.86 4.12 1.01
C PHE A 282 -2.67 3.46 -0.12
N LYS A 283 -3.44 2.40 0.17
CA LYS A 283 -4.35 1.77 -0.81
C LYS A 283 -5.34 2.77 -1.42
N LEU A 284 -5.80 3.73 -0.62
CA LEU A 284 -6.72 4.79 -1.03
C LEU A 284 -6.00 6.02 -1.65
N ASN A 285 -4.69 5.95 -1.90
CA ASN A 285 -3.86 7.04 -2.43
C ASN A 285 -3.90 8.33 -1.59
N LYS A 286 -4.07 8.21 -0.27
CA LYS A 286 -4.12 9.33 0.68
C LYS A 286 -2.75 9.72 1.22
N ILE A 287 -1.80 8.79 1.20
CA ILE A 287 -0.39 9.00 1.54
C ILE A 287 0.49 8.44 0.42
N ASP A 288 1.68 8.99 0.28
CA ASP A 288 2.69 8.42 -0.60
C ASP A 288 3.47 7.29 0.09
N GLY A 289 4.28 6.60 -0.72
CA GLY A 289 5.12 5.50 -0.28
C GLY A 289 6.19 5.85 0.74
N ASN A 290 6.74 7.06 0.67
CA ASN A 290 7.77 7.51 1.59
C ASN A 290 7.19 7.71 2.98
N ALA A 291 6.00 8.32 3.08
CA ALA A 291 5.28 8.50 4.34
C ALA A 291 4.92 7.17 5.02
N LEU A 292 4.51 6.15 4.24
CA LEU A 292 4.28 4.80 4.75
C LEU A 292 5.58 4.16 5.26
N SER A 293 6.67 4.27 4.49
CA SER A 293 7.97 3.70 4.83
C SER A 293 8.58 4.34 6.09
N GLU A 294 8.50 5.66 6.22
CA GLU A 294 8.92 6.39 7.44
C GLU A 294 8.15 5.93 8.67
N LEU A 295 6.85 5.69 8.53
CA LEU A 295 6.01 5.25 9.63
C LEU A 295 6.33 3.81 10.04
N GLN A 296 6.49 2.92 9.07
CA GLN A 296 6.94 1.54 9.29
C GLN A 296 8.29 1.52 10.03
N GLN A 297 9.24 2.38 9.62
CA GLN A 297 10.52 2.52 10.31
C GLN A 297 10.36 3.02 11.75
N LYS A 298 9.54 4.05 11.99
CA LYS A 298 9.30 4.59 13.35
C LYS A 298 8.65 3.55 14.28
N ILE A 299 7.70 2.76 13.76
CA ILE A 299 7.07 1.66 14.51
C ILE A 299 8.12 0.59 14.84
N LYS A 300 8.97 0.21 13.87
CA LYS A 300 10.07 -0.75 14.05
C LYS A 300 11.06 -0.30 15.13
N GLU A 301 11.54 0.96 15.06
CA GLU A 301 12.49 1.53 16.02
C GLU A 301 11.94 1.51 17.46
N GLN A 302 10.62 1.69 17.63
CA GLN A 302 9.97 1.70 18.95
C GLN A 302 9.56 0.30 19.44
N GLN A 303 9.32 -0.65 18.54
CA GLN A 303 9.10 -2.06 18.89
C GLN A 303 10.41 -2.76 19.32
N LEU A 304 11.56 -2.39 18.73
CA LEU A 304 12.88 -2.90 19.14
C LEU A 304 13.25 -2.54 20.60
N VAL A 305 12.73 -1.42 21.12
CA VAL A 305 12.94 -1.00 22.52
C VAL A 305 12.11 -1.83 23.51
N ASN A 306 10.98 -2.39 23.08
CA ASN A 306 10.07 -3.17 23.93
C ASN A 306 10.31 -4.69 23.86
N SER A 307 11.05 -5.19 22.87
CA SER A 307 11.43 -6.60 22.79
C SER A 307 12.29 -7.10 23.96
N GLU A 308 12.86 -6.21 24.77
CA GLU A 308 13.60 -6.56 26.00
C GLU A 308 12.68 -6.85 27.21
N LEU A 309 11.38 -6.49 27.16
CA LEU A 309 10.47 -6.58 28.32
C LEU A 309 9.42 -7.72 28.22
N HIS A 310 9.16 -8.28 27.04
CA HIS A 310 8.06 -9.25 26.85
C HIS A 310 8.44 -10.56 26.16
N GLY A 311 9.72 -10.92 26.06
CA GLY A 311 10.14 -12.29 25.71
C GLY A 311 9.58 -12.86 24.41
N ASN A 312 9.03 -12.03 23.52
CA ASN A 312 8.44 -12.43 22.26
C ASN A 312 9.35 -11.92 21.15
N LYS A 313 10.26 -12.80 20.68
CA LYS A 313 11.03 -12.54 19.46
C LYS A 313 10.10 -12.74 18.27
N GLY A 314 9.38 -11.69 17.91
CA GLY A 314 8.72 -11.58 16.62
C GLY A 314 9.76 -11.14 15.58
N ASP A 315 10.36 -12.08 14.86
CA ASP A 315 11.21 -11.79 13.71
C ASP A 315 10.33 -11.33 12.54
N VAL A 316 10.12 -10.01 12.45
CA VAL A 316 9.65 -9.38 11.22
C VAL A 316 10.85 -8.74 10.54
N ASP A 317 11.25 -9.28 9.39
CA ASP A 317 12.26 -8.67 8.55
C ASP A 317 11.66 -7.49 7.77
N TRP A 318 11.63 -6.35 8.44
CA TRP A 318 11.09 -5.11 7.89
C TRP A 318 11.91 -4.53 6.73
N GLU A 319 13.14 -5.01 6.48
CA GLU A 319 13.92 -4.61 5.30
C GLU A 319 13.37 -5.28 4.03
N PHE A 320 12.83 -6.49 4.18
CA PHE A 320 12.12 -7.21 3.13
C PHE A 320 10.77 -6.55 2.77
N GLU A 321 9.98 -6.11 3.76
CA GLU A 321 8.72 -5.38 3.52
C GLU A 321 8.94 -4.00 2.86
N ALA A 322 9.98 -3.26 3.26
CA ALA A 322 10.32 -1.99 2.64
C ALA A 322 10.75 -2.15 1.17
N LYS A 323 11.49 -3.22 0.84
CA LYS A 323 11.86 -3.55 -0.55
C LYS A 323 10.64 -3.95 -1.39
N LYS A 324 9.77 -4.80 -0.86
CA LYS A 324 8.51 -5.24 -1.50
C LYS A 324 7.64 -4.03 -1.88
N LEU A 325 7.50 -3.08 -0.96
CA LEU A 325 6.68 -1.88 -1.15
C LEU A 325 7.35 -0.87 -2.11
N SER A 326 8.68 -0.67 -2.03
CA SER A 326 9.40 0.20 -2.97
C SER A 326 9.34 -0.30 -4.42
N GLU A 327 9.34 -1.61 -4.61
CA GLU A 327 9.26 -2.23 -5.94
C GLU A 327 7.85 -2.12 -6.52
N GLN A 328 6.81 -2.29 -5.69
CA GLN A 328 5.42 -2.01 -6.10
C GLN A 328 5.22 -0.55 -6.54
N GLN A 329 5.81 0.40 -5.81
CA GLN A 329 5.74 1.83 -6.15
C GLN A 329 6.48 2.14 -7.45
N ARG A 330 7.64 1.51 -7.69
CA ARG A 330 8.36 1.63 -8.95
C ARG A 330 7.50 1.13 -10.12
N LEU A 331 6.84 -0.01 -9.97
CA LEU A 331 5.98 -0.60 -10.99
C LEU A 331 4.72 0.24 -11.26
N GLU A 332 4.08 0.80 -10.25
CA GLU A 332 2.93 1.68 -10.44
C GLU A 332 3.31 3.03 -11.06
N LYS A 333 4.45 3.60 -10.66
CA LYS A 333 4.99 4.82 -11.27
C LYS A 333 5.34 4.61 -12.73
N LEU A 334 5.96 3.48 -13.09
CA LEU A 334 6.23 3.10 -14.47
C LEU A 334 4.95 2.92 -15.28
N LYS A 335 3.92 2.25 -14.72
CA LYS A 335 2.60 2.11 -15.38
C LYS A 335 1.91 3.47 -15.60
N ALA A 336 1.97 4.36 -14.61
CA ALA A 336 1.37 5.70 -14.72
C ALA A 336 2.13 6.59 -15.72
N GLU A 337 3.46 6.51 -15.74
CA GLU A 337 4.29 7.23 -16.70
C GLU A 337 4.08 6.73 -18.13
N GLN A 338 3.99 5.40 -18.30
CA GLN A 338 3.67 4.78 -19.58
C GLN A 338 2.28 5.19 -20.08
N ALA A 339 1.27 5.15 -19.20
CA ALA A 339 -0.08 5.62 -19.55
C ALA A 339 -0.10 7.10 -19.94
N LYS A 340 0.74 7.94 -19.31
CA LYS A 340 0.89 9.36 -19.65
C LYS A 340 1.60 9.55 -21.00
N LYS A 341 2.66 8.79 -21.28
CA LYS A 341 3.37 8.79 -22.58
C LYS A 341 2.45 8.32 -23.71
N ASP A 342 1.65 7.28 -23.48
CA ASP A 342 0.69 6.76 -24.45
C ASP A 342 -0.45 7.75 -24.71
N ALA A 343 -0.94 8.44 -23.68
CA ALA A 343 -1.91 9.51 -23.83
C ALA A 343 -1.34 10.68 -24.65
N LEU A 344 -0.10 11.12 -24.35
CA LEU A 344 0.57 12.20 -25.06
C LEU A 344 0.85 11.82 -26.53
N LYS A 345 1.26 10.58 -26.79
CA LYS A 345 1.48 10.04 -28.14
C LYS A 345 0.17 10.01 -28.93
N LYS A 346 -0.93 9.59 -28.30
CA LYS A 346 -2.26 9.58 -28.92
C LYS A 346 -2.75 10.98 -29.25
N GLU A 347 -2.50 11.95 -28.37
CA GLU A 347 -2.83 13.36 -28.60
C GLU A 347 -1.98 13.99 -29.71
N PHE A 348 -0.68 13.72 -29.73
CA PHE A 348 0.23 14.16 -30.79
C PHE A 348 -0.19 13.61 -32.15
N LEU A 349 -0.45 12.30 -32.26
CA LEU A 349 -0.93 11.66 -33.49
C LEU A 349 -2.28 12.25 -33.96
N ALA A 350 -3.20 12.51 -33.03
CA ALA A 350 -4.47 13.17 -33.36
C ALA A 350 -4.28 14.61 -33.86
N SER A 351 -3.33 15.35 -33.27
CA SER A 351 -2.99 16.72 -33.69
C SER A 351 -2.36 16.76 -35.08
N GLU A 352 -1.47 15.80 -35.40
CA GLU A 352 -0.82 15.68 -36.70
C GLU A 352 -1.83 15.29 -37.79
N GLN A 353 -2.74 14.36 -37.47
CA GLN A 353 -3.81 13.95 -38.37
C GLN A 353 -4.75 15.11 -38.67
N LYS A 354 -5.12 15.90 -37.66
CA LYS A 354 -5.93 17.11 -37.83
C LYS A 354 -5.21 18.16 -38.67
N ALA A 355 -3.91 18.39 -38.48
CA ALA A 355 -3.12 19.31 -39.29
C ALA A 355 -3.04 18.88 -40.76
N LYS A 356 -2.90 17.57 -41.02
CA LYS A 356 -2.96 16.99 -42.38
C LYS A 356 -4.34 17.17 -43.02
N GLU A 357 -5.42 16.97 -42.27
CA GLU A 357 -6.80 17.20 -42.73
C GLU A 357 -7.07 18.67 -43.03
N ASP A 358 -6.64 19.58 -42.16
CA ASP A 358 -6.78 21.02 -42.34
C ASP A 358 -5.99 21.50 -43.57
N LYS A 359 -4.77 20.99 -43.77
CA LYS A 359 -3.98 21.27 -44.97
C LYS A 359 -4.66 20.75 -46.24
N LEU A 360 -5.17 19.52 -46.23
CA LEU A 360 -5.90 18.96 -47.37
C LEU A 360 -7.17 19.76 -47.69
N LYS A 361 -7.87 20.22 -46.66
CA LYS A 361 -9.05 21.08 -46.79
C LYS A 361 -8.69 22.44 -47.39
N GLN A 362 -7.58 23.02 -46.96
CA GLN A 362 -7.06 24.27 -47.50
C GLN A 362 -6.64 24.12 -48.97
N ASP A 363 -5.85 23.09 -49.30
CA ASP A 363 -5.42 22.81 -50.67
C ASP A 363 -6.62 22.59 -51.61
N ARG A 364 -7.68 21.94 -51.11
CA ARG A 364 -8.94 21.74 -51.85
C ARG A 364 -9.70 23.06 -52.06
N LEU A 365 -9.72 23.94 -51.07
CA LEU A 365 -10.34 25.27 -51.18
C LEU A 365 -9.58 26.13 -52.18
N ASP A 366 -8.25 26.16 -52.12
CA ASP A 366 -7.40 26.90 -53.04
C ASP A 366 -7.54 26.39 -54.49
N ALA A 367 -7.66 25.06 -54.67
CA ALA A 367 -7.93 24.46 -55.97
C ALA A 367 -9.32 24.82 -56.51
N LEU A 368 -10.35 24.82 -55.66
CA LEU A 368 -11.71 25.26 -56.01
C LEU A 368 -11.75 26.75 -56.35
N GLU A 369 -11.03 27.58 -55.59
CA GLU A 369 -10.89 29.02 -55.83
C GLU A 369 -10.23 29.28 -57.20
N LYS A 370 -9.13 28.59 -57.52
CA LYS A 370 -8.48 28.68 -58.83
C LYS A 370 -9.41 28.27 -59.98
N LEU A 371 -10.15 27.17 -59.82
CA LEU A 371 -11.11 26.70 -60.82
C LEU A 371 -12.29 27.67 -61.00
N TRP A 372 -12.72 28.33 -59.93
CA TRP A 372 -13.77 29.34 -59.96
C TRP A 372 -13.28 30.62 -60.63
N LEU A 373 -12.10 31.14 -60.25
CA LEU A 373 -11.48 32.32 -60.86
C LEU A 373 -11.17 32.12 -62.35
N ALA A 374 -10.81 30.90 -62.77
CA ALA A 374 -10.59 30.58 -64.18
C ALA A 374 -11.87 30.74 -65.04
N LYS A 375 -13.06 30.59 -64.44
CA LYS A 375 -14.37 30.71 -65.11
C LYS A 375 -14.95 32.14 -65.09
N GLN A 376 -14.37 33.06 -64.32
CA GLN A 376 -14.85 34.43 -64.17
C GLN A 376 -14.24 35.39 -65.20
N SER A 377 -14.92 36.52 -65.44
CA SER A 377 -14.40 37.59 -66.28
C SER A 377 -13.22 38.30 -65.62
N GLN A 378 -12.43 39.05 -66.41
CA GLN A 378 -11.22 39.70 -65.90
C GLN A 378 -11.50 40.78 -64.83
N ALA A 379 -12.60 41.55 -65.00
CA ALA A 379 -13.00 42.56 -64.02
C ALA A 379 -13.41 41.96 -62.67
N GLU A 380 -14.02 40.77 -62.65
CA GLU A 380 -14.44 40.08 -61.43
C GLU A 380 -13.26 39.47 -60.67
N ARG A 381 -12.21 39.02 -61.39
CA ARG A 381 -10.96 38.54 -60.79
C ARG A 381 -10.22 39.66 -60.05
N ASP A 382 -10.08 40.81 -60.69
CA ASP A 382 -9.40 41.98 -60.13
C ASP A 382 -10.12 42.52 -58.88
N GLU A 383 -11.46 42.49 -58.87
CA GLU A 383 -12.26 42.88 -57.70
C GLU A 383 -12.09 41.89 -56.53
N TYR A 384 -12.05 40.59 -56.83
CA TYR A 384 -11.87 39.54 -55.82
C TYR A 384 -10.49 39.61 -55.15
N GLU A 385 -9.41 39.82 -55.92
CA GLU A 385 -8.06 39.98 -55.39
C GLU A 385 -7.94 41.24 -54.53
N ARG A 386 -8.52 42.37 -54.97
CA ARG A 386 -8.54 43.61 -54.19
C ARG A 386 -9.21 43.40 -52.82
N LYS A 387 -10.37 42.75 -52.78
CA LYS A 387 -11.09 42.44 -51.52
C LYS A 387 -10.35 41.42 -50.65
N LYS A 388 -9.64 40.46 -51.26
CA LYS A 388 -8.82 39.48 -50.53
C LYS A 388 -7.63 40.17 -49.86
N GLN A 389 -7.00 41.12 -50.54
CA GLN A 389 -5.91 41.94 -50.01
C GLN A 389 -6.37 42.86 -48.88
N GLU A 390 -7.52 43.54 -49.04
CA GLU A 390 -8.12 44.39 -47.99
C GLU A 390 -8.36 43.61 -46.68
N ARG A 391 -8.83 42.35 -46.75
CA ARG A 391 -9.02 41.50 -45.55
C ARG A 391 -7.72 41.05 -44.88
N LEU A 392 -6.64 40.88 -45.65
CA LEU A 392 -5.33 40.53 -45.11
C LEU A 392 -4.70 41.73 -44.38
N ASP A 393 -4.89 42.93 -44.94
CA ASP A 393 -4.40 44.18 -44.35
C ASP A 393 -5.18 44.56 -43.07
N GLU A 394 -6.46 44.18 -42.95
CA GLU A 394 -7.27 44.37 -41.73
C GLU A 394 -6.89 43.44 -40.55
N GLN A 395 -6.14 42.36 -40.79
CA GLN A 395 -5.79 41.36 -39.74
C GLN A 395 -4.41 41.55 -39.09
N GLN A 396 -3.62 42.56 -39.49
CA GLN A 396 -2.34 42.86 -38.81
C GLN A 396 -2.49 43.93 -37.71
N PRO A 397 -2.02 43.69 -36.47
CA PRO A 397 -1.92 44.73 -35.46
C PRO A 397 -0.68 45.60 -35.65
N ASN A 398 -0.87 46.92 -35.54
CA ASN A 398 0.15 47.97 -35.56
C ASN A 398 1.29 47.75 -34.55
N GLN A 399 2.54 47.59 -35.01
CA GLN A 399 3.74 47.90 -34.24
C GLN A 399 4.68 48.80 -35.04
N GLY A 400 4.90 50.00 -34.52
CA GLY A 400 5.75 51.04 -35.09
C GLY A 400 7.23 50.88 -34.73
N ASN A 401 8.04 50.70 -35.78
CA ASN A 401 9.35 51.27 -36.11
C ASN A 401 10.39 51.69 -35.03
N SER A 402 11.64 51.27 -35.25
CA SER A 402 12.87 52.05 -35.02
C SER A 402 13.93 51.69 -36.09
N ASN A 403 14.14 52.66 -37.01
CA ASN A 403 15.17 52.82 -38.07
C ASN A 403 16.63 52.73 -37.55
N SER A 404 17.73 52.66 -38.33
CA SER A 404 18.08 52.64 -39.77
C SER A 404 19.63 52.60 -39.88
N GLY A 405 20.22 52.14 -40.99
CA GLY A 405 21.61 52.49 -41.32
C GLY A 405 22.36 51.71 -42.41
N SER A 406 22.04 51.99 -43.68
CA SER A 406 22.80 51.74 -44.93
C SER A 406 24.31 52.16 -44.85
N THR A 407 25.33 51.78 -45.66
CA THR A 407 25.43 51.55 -47.13
C THR A 407 26.91 51.26 -47.57
N VAL A 408 27.08 50.61 -48.75
CA VAL A 408 28.19 50.54 -49.77
C VAL A 408 29.59 49.89 -49.55
N SER A 409 29.99 49.10 -50.57
CA SER A 409 31.31 48.53 -50.95
C SER A 409 32.24 49.56 -51.66
N PRO A 410 33.59 49.39 -51.82
CA PRO A 410 34.21 48.51 -52.86
C PRO A 410 35.62 47.92 -52.56
N LYS A 411 36.12 47.04 -53.46
CA LYS A 411 37.46 46.37 -53.58
C LYS A 411 38.42 47.16 -54.52
N PRO A 412 39.78 47.26 -54.34
CA PRO A 412 40.86 46.43 -55.01
C PRO A 412 42.23 46.31 -54.22
N THR A 413 43.04 45.21 -54.22
CA THR A 413 44.15 44.73 -55.16
C THR A 413 45.59 44.71 -54.53
N GLU A 414 46.27 43.55 -54.63
CA GLU A 414 47.72 43.14 -54.78
C GLU A 414 48.94 43.66 -53.95
N THR A 415 49.70 42.67 -53.36
CA THR A 415 51.18 42.31 -53.42
C THR A 415 52.25 43.36 -52.99
N PRO A 416 53.48 43.07 -52.42
CA PRO A 416 54.40 41.91 -52.58
C PRO A 416 55.17 41.38 -51.31
N GLY A 417 55.92 40.28 -51.47
CA GLY A 417 56.87 39.72 -50.48
C GLY A 417 58.21 40.49 -50.37
N PRO A 418 59.12 40.06 -49.46
CA PRO A 418 60.42 39.55 -49.92
C PRO A 418 61.04 38.40 -49.07
N THR A 419 62.18 37.93 -49.58
CA THR A 419 62.94 36.69 -49.39
C THR A 419 64.07 36.74 -48.32
N GLU A 420 64.44 35.53 -47.82
CA GLU A 420 65.80 34.98 -47.51
C GLU A 420 66.68 35.33 -46.26
N ASN A 421 66.84 34.30 -45.38
CA ASN A 421 68.07 33.66 -44.76
C ASN A 421 68.98 34.41 -43.72
N PRO A 422 69.83 33.74 -42.88
CA PRO A 422 70.20 32.30 -42.75
C PRO A 422 70.17 31.66 -41.33
N GLY A 423 70.37 30.32 -41.24
CA GLY A 423 70.34 29.45 -40.04
C GLY A 423 71.40 29.71 -38.94
N PRO A 424 71.61 28.81 -37.92
CA PRO A 424 71.92 27.39 -38.15
C PRO A 424 71.49 26.35 -37.07
N THR A 425 71.54 25.09 -37.51
CA THR A 425 71.94 23.84 -36.81
C THR A 425 71.14 23.26 -35.64
N GLU A 426 70.47 22.18 -36.03
CA GLU A 426 69.93 21.01 -35.33
C GLU A 426 70.61 20.55 -34.03
N THR A 427 69.77 20.15 -33.08
CA THR A 427 70.03 19.18 -32.01
C THR A 427 68.97 18.08 -32.15
N PRO A 428 69.29 16.78 -31.99
CA PRO A 428 68.42 15.70 -32.44
C PRO A 428 67.12 15.65 -31.62
N LYS A 429 65.98 15.78 -32.30
CA LYS A 429 64.66 15.53 -31.71
C LYS A 429 64.56 14.01 -31.43
N PRO A 430 64.07 13.59 -30.25
CA PRO A 430 63.80 12.18 -29.98
C PRO A 430 62.88 11.61 -31.06
N THR A 431 63.22 10.44 -31.59
CA THR A 431 62.35 9.69 -32.50
C THR A 431 60.98 9.56 -31.85
N GLU A 432 59.96 10.19 -32.45
CA GLU A 432 58.58 10.03 -31.99
C GLU A 432 58.23 8.54 -31.98
N PRO A 433 57.58 8.03 -30.93
CA PRO A 433 57.15 6.63 -30.89
C PRO A 433 56.29 6.33 -32.13
N PRO A 434 56.38 5.12 -32.70
CA PRO A 434 55.67 4.79 -33.93
C PRO A 434 54.18 5.07 -33.77
N THR A 435 53.60 5.82 -34.71
CA THR A 435 52.17 6.12 -34.75
C THR A 435 51.39 4.80 -34.73
N PRO A 436 50.43 4.61 -33.81
CA PRO A 436 49.65 3.38 -33.73
C PRO A 436 48.85 3.21 -35.03
N THR A 437 48.62 1.97 -35.45
CA THR A 437 47.71 1.66 -36.56
C THR A 437 46.38 1.15 -36.03
N TRP A 438 45.28 1.36 -36.76
CA TRP A 438 43.95 0.87 -36.37
C TRP A 438 43.89 -0.60 -35.89
N PRO A 439 44.65 -1.56 -36.47
CA PRO A 439 44.72 -2.94 -35.97
C PRO A 439 45.26 -3.13 -34.56
N GLN A 440 45.98 -2.15 -34.02
CA GLN A 440 46.62 -2.20 -32.70
C GLN A 440 45.77 -1.54 -31.61
N ILE A 441 44.65 -0.91 -31.98
CA ILE A 441 43.72 -0.28 -31.04
C ILE A 441 42.69 -1.34 -30.62
N GLU A 442 42.80 -1.82 -29.38
CA GLU A 442 41.93 -2.88 -28.85
C GLU A 442 40.57 -2.34 -28.37
N LYS A 443 40.53 -1.06 -27.94
CA LYS A 443 39.34 -0.41 -27.40
C LYS A 443 39.06 0.95 -28.04
N PRO A 444 38.51 1.00 -29.27
CA PRO A 444 38.27 2.27 -29.96
C PRO A 444 37.19 3.14 -29.29
N PHE A 445 36.28 2.54 -28.51
CA PHE A 445 35.27 3.20 -27.68
C PHE A 445 34.84 2.27 -26.54
N ASP A 446 34.18 2.84 -25.53
CA ASP A 446 33.56 2.14 -24.41
C ASP A 446 32.09 1.85 -24.71
N LEU A 447 31.66 0.62 -24.37
CA LEU A 447 30.27 0.22 -24.35
C LEU A 447 29.88 -0.13 -22.91
N GLN A 448 28.83 0.49 -22.40
CA GLN A 448 28.30 0.21 -21.07
C GLN A 448 26.82 -0.18 -21.16
N LEU A 449 26.43 -1.15 -20.34
CA LEU A 449 25.04 -1.53 -20.11
C LEU A 449 24.57 -0.85 -18.84
N GLU A 450 23.56 -0.01 -18.95
CA GLU A 450 22.90 0.64 -17.82
C GLU A 450 21.57 -0.02 -17.52
N ILE A 451 21.37 -0.35 -16.25
CA ILE A 451 20.13 -0.92 -15.71
C ILE A 451 19.78 -0.10 -14.47
N GLY A 452 18.82 0.82 -14.61
CA GLY A 452 18.57 1.84 -13.59
C GLY A 452 19.85 2.63 -13.29
N ASP A 453 20.24 2.73 -12.01
CA ASP A 453 21.44 3.48 -11.58
C ASP A 453 22.75 2.66 -11.68
N SER A 454 22.68 1.40 -12.13
CA SER A 454 23.85 0.52 -12.23
C SER A 454 24.39 0.50 -13.66
N SER A 455 25.69 0.75 -13.80
CA SER A 455 26.39 0.70 -15.10
C SER A 455 27.46 -0.39 -15.09
N THR A 456 27.39 -1.28 -16.08
CA THR A 456 28.35 -2.39 -16.26
C THR A 456 29.08 -2.24 -17.58
N ALA A 457 30.42 -2.27 -17.55
CA ALA A 457 31.22 -2.23 -18.76
C ALA A 457 31.04 -3.54 -19.57
N MET A 458 30.62 -3.40 -20.81
CA MET A 458 30.41 -4.52 -21.72
C MET A 458 31.68 -4.85 -22.49
N ASN A 459 31.93 -6.15 -22.65
CA ASN A 459 33.06 -6.64 -23.45
C ASN A 459 32.56 -7.14 -24.81
N TYR A 460 33.25 -6.75 -25.87
CA TYR A 460 33.02 -7.27 -27.21
C TYR A 460 34.14 -8.21 -27.65
N LYS A 461 33.78 -9.18 -28.48
CA LYS A 461 34.65 -10.14 -29.17
C LYS A 461 34.91 -9.61 -30.59
N ARG A 462 36.16 -9.64 -31.01
CA ARG A 462 36.56 -9.22 -32.37
C ARG A 462 36.03 -10.21 -33.42
N GLY A 463 35.37 -9.69 -34.45
CA GLY A 463 34.96 -10.43 -35.64
C GLY A 463 36.08 -10.59 -36.66
N ALA A 464 35.88 -11.45 -37.67
CA ALA A 464 36.90 -11.80 -38.67
C ALA A 464 37.36 -10.62 -39.56
N SER A 465 36.63 -9.50 -39.57
CA SER A 465 37.04 -8.20 -40.13
C SER A 465 37.36 -7.23 -38.99
N ILE A 466 38.41 -6.41 -39.14
CA ILE A 466 38.78 -5.35 -38.17
C ILE A 466 37.66 -4.33 -37.91
N THR A 467 36.66 -4.28 -38.79
CA THR A 467 35.52 -3.38 -38.69
C THR A 467 34.38 -3.94 -37.87
N ASP A 468 34.34 -5.24 -37.57
CA ASP A 468 33.15 -5.87 -36.99
C ASP A 468 33.40 -6.39 -35.58
N LEU A 469 32.54 -5.99 -34.65
CA LEU A 469 32.54 -6.33 -33.23
C LEU A 469 31.26 -7.09 -32.89
N LEU A 470 31.35 -8.04 -31.96
CA LEU A 470 30.20 -8.81 -31.47
C LEU A 470 30.20 -8.80 -29.95
N VAL A 471 29.07 -8.49 -29.31
CA VAL A 471 28.97 -8.62 -27.84
C VAL A 471 29.16 -10.09 -27.45
N LYS A 472 29.96 -10.36 -26.40
CA LYS A 472 30.34 -11.74 -26.03
C LYS A 472 29.15 -12.64 -25.70
N GLU A 473 28.12 -12.09 -25.07
CA GLU A 473 26.91 -12.79 -24.64
C GLU A 473 25.67 -11.95 -25.00
N PRO A 474 24.54 -12.58 -25.37
CA PRO A 474 23.30 -11.85 -25.64
C PRO A 474 22.83 -11.15 -24.36
N ILE A 475 22.24 -9.97 -24.53
CA ILE A 475 21.76 -9.16 -23.43
C ILE A 475 20.35 -9.61 -23.08
N VAL A 476 20.15 -10.12 -21.87
CA VAL A 476 18.80 -10.43 -21.36
C VAL A 476 18.14 -9.12 -20.95
N VAL A 477 17.06 -8.75 -21.63
CA VAL A 477 16.33 -7.51 -21.36
C VAL A 477 15.11 -7.85 -20.51
N SER A 478 15.20 -7.65 -19.20
CA SER A 478 14.16 -7.97 -18.22
C SER A 478 13.21 -6.81 -17.90
N SER A 479 13.51 -5.60 -18.38
CA SER A 479 12.71 -4.38 -18.19
C SER A 479 13.02 -3.34 -19.26
N ASP A 480 12.23 -2.26 -19.33
CA ASP A 480 12.40 -1.18 -20.32
C ASP A 480 13.50 -0.16 -19.94
N ASP A 481 14.05 -0.25 -18.73
CA ASP A 481 15.08 0.65 -18.19
C ASP A 481 16.51 0.19 -18.55
N VAL A 482 16.66 -0.61 -19.62
CA VAL A 482 17.95 -1.13 -20.07
C VAL A 482 18.47 -0.28 -21.22
N SER A 483 19.62 0.36 -21.03
CA SER A 483 20.24 1.23 -22.03
C SER A 483 21.65 0.78 -22.38
N LEU A 484 22.05 1.00 -23.63
CA LEU A 484 23.45 0.95 -24.05
C LEU A 484 23.99 2.37 -24.15
N VAL A 485 25.14 2.57 -23.50
CA VAL A 485 25.87 3.82 -23.52
C VAL A 485 27.18 3.63 -24.27
N PHE A 486 27.39 4.45 -25.29
CA PHE A 486 28.63 4.54 -26.06
C PHE A 486 29.36 5.80 -25.65
N LYS A 487 30.63 5.69 -25.26
CA LYS A 487 31.48 6.85 -24.94
C LYS A 487 32.95 6.56 -25.21
N SER A 488 33.81 7.57 -25.10
CA SER A 488 35.25 7.38 -25.10
C SER A 488 35.85 7.88 -23.80
N THR A 489 36.55 6.99 -23.09
CA THR A 489 37.42 7.38 -21.96
C THR A 489 38.87 7.60 -22.38
N ASP A 490 39.23 7.37 -23.66
CA ASP A 490 40.55 7.63 -24.20
C ASP A 490 40.63 9.06 -24.77
N PRO A 491 41.48 9.95 -24.21
CA PRO A 491 41.62 11.33 -24.68
C PRO A 491 42.10 11.47 -26.13
N SER A 492 42.63 10.40 -26.72
CA SER A 492 43.04 10.36 -28.13
C SER A 492 41.90 10.02 -29.09
N MET A 493 40.74 9.61 -28.58
CA MET A 493 39.57 9.13 -29.34
C MET A 493 38.35 10.00 -29.07
N GLN A 494 37.68 10.43 -30.13
CA GLN A 494 36.41 11.14 -30.09
C GLN A 494 35.33 10.35 -30.85
N LEU A 495 34.18 10.10 -30.21
CA LEU A 495 33.00 9.59 -30.90
C LEU A 495 32.36 10.74 -31.66
N LEU A 496 32.09 10.54 -32.95
CA LEU A 496 31.45 11.54 -33.81
C LEU A 496 29.99 11.22 -34.08
N GLU A 497 29.65 9.93 -34.19
CA GLU A 497 28.31 9.50 -34.55
C GLU A 497 28.10 8.04 -34.13
N VAL A 498 26.91 7.72 -33.62
CA VAL A 498 26.44 6.36 -33.44
C VAL A 498 25.12 6.19 -34.18
N LYS A 499 25.02 5.16 -35.01
CA LYS A 499 23.78 4.79 -35.71
C LYS A 499 23.30 3.43 -35.23
N ARG A 500 22.00 3.28 -34.99
CA ARG A 500 21.32 2.01 -34.76
C ARG A 500 20.50 1.66 -35.99
N ASP A 501 20.81 0.53 -36.60
CA ASP A 501 20.12 0.00 -37.78
C ASP A 501 20.00 1.03 -38.93
N GLY A 502 20.99 1.93 -39.02
CA GLY A 502 21.08 3.00 -40.02
C GLY A 502 20.57 4.37 -39.56
N GLU A 503 19.84 4.44 -38.44
CA GLU A 503 19.29 5.68 -37.90
C GLU A 503 20.23 6.29 -36.83
N PRO A 504 20.44 7.62 -36.83
CA PRO A 504 21.32 8.27 -35.86
C PRO A 504 20.73 8.23 -34.44
N ILE A 505 21.60 7.98 -33.47
CA ILE A 505 21.32 8.08 -32.04
C ILE A 505 21.72 9.50 -31.59
N TYR A 506 20.85 10.15 -30.81
CA TYR A 506 21.15 11.47 -30.28
C TYR A 506 22.24 11.41 -29.22
N GLU A 507 23.18 12.35 -29.31
CA GLU A 507 24.21 12.59 -28.32
C GLU A 507 23.60 13.25 -27.08
N LEU A 508 24.03 12.83 -25.89
CA LEU A 508 23.68 13.47 -24.64
C LEU A 508 24.57 14.71 -24.45
N ASP A 509 23.95 15.85 -24.19
CA ASP A 509 24.61 17.13 -23.88
C ASP A 509 24.15 17.53 -22.47
N GLU A 510 24.95 17.18 -21.45
CA GLU A 510 24.65 17.45 -20.03
C GLU A 510 24.80 18.94 -19.70
N ASP A 511 25.65 19.66 -20.43
CA ASP A 511 26.00 21.06 -20.15
C ASP A 511 25.20 22.09 -21.00
N ASP A 512 24.37 21.64 -21.95
CA ASP A 512 23.51 22.44 -22.86
C ASP A 512 24.31 23.54 -23.60
N ASP A 513 25.60 23.29 -23.84
CA ASP A 513 26.52 24.23 -24.48
C ASP A 513 26.48 24.12 -26.03
N GLY A 514 25.69 23.16 -26.54
CA GLY A 514 25.51 22.89 -27.95
C GLY A 514 26.67 22.10 -28.58
N ASN A 515 27.57 21.57 -27.75
CA ASN A 515 28.77 20.87 -28.13
C ASN A 515 28.84 19.55 -27.34
N GLY A 516 27.96 18.60 -27.71
CA GLY A 516 27.68 17.36 -26.98
C GLY A 516 28.89 16.58 -26.43
N ASP A 517 28.63 15.80 -25.38
CA ASP A 517 29.66 15.25 -24.49
C ASP A 517 30.44 14.05 -25.05
N GLY A 518 30.20 13.65 -26.29
CA GLY A 518 30.72 12.42 -26.87
C GLY A 518 30.05 11.16 -26.32
N VAL A 519 28.88 11.29 -25.70
CA VAL A 519 28.12 10.19 -25.07
C VAL A 519 26.82 9.94 -25.84
N PHE A 520 26.62 8.72 -26.31
CA PHE A 520 25.43 8.32 -27.06
C PHE A 520 24.68 7.21 -26.31
N ILE A 521 23.37 7.36 -26.14
CA ILE A 521 22.55 6.45 -25.33
C ILE A 521 21.38 5.91 -26.16
N THR A 522 21.14 4.60 -26.09
CA THR A 522 19.98 3.95 -26.71
C THR A 522 19.33 2.95 -25.79
N HIS A 523 18.01 2.97 -25.71
CA HIS A 523 17.22 1.99 -24.97
C HIS A 523 17.11 0.66 -25.73
N LEU A 524 17.12 -0.45 -25.00
CA LEU A 524 16.91 -1.80 -25.50
C LEU A 524 15.46 -2.24 -25.26
N SER A 525 14.93 -3.07 -26.17
CA SER A 525 13.58 -3.64 -26.07
C SER A 525 13.62 -5.07 -25.53
N GLN A 526 12.56 -5.49 -24.84
CA GLN A 526 12.36 -6.87 -24.36
C GLN A 526 12.13 -7.87 -25.50
N GLU A 527 11.81 -7.40 -26.71
CA GLU A 527 11.69 -8.27 -27.87
C GLU A 527 13.06 -8.81 -28.30
N ARG A 528 13.09 -10.09 -28.70
CA ARG A 528 14.30 -10.69 -29.26
C ARG A 528 14.70 -9.94 -30.53
N ALA A 529 15.82 -9.23 -30.49
CA ALA A 529 16.30 -8.41 -31.57
C ALA A 529 17.80 -8.59 -31.76
N GLU A 530 18.22 -8.75 -33.01
CA GLU A 530 19.60 -8.49 -33.42
C GLU A 530 19.66 -7.03 -33.88
N MET A 531 20.50 -6.24 -33.24
CA MET A 531 20.71 -4.82 -33.56
C MET A 531 22.11 -4.62 -34.13
N ARG A 532 22.20 -3.78 -35.15
CA ARG A 532 23.48 -3.38 -35.75
C ARG A 532 23.76 -1.93 -35.43
N PHE A 533 24.91 -1.69 -34.80
CA PHE A 533 25.40 -0.36 -34.52
C PHE A 533 26.55 -0.01 -35.44
N THR A 534 26.56 1.20 -35.98
CA THR A 534 27.72 1.77 -36.67
C THR A 534 28.23 2.95 -35.84
N VAL A 535 29.47 2.85 -35.38
CA VAL A 535 30.13 3.82 -34.51
C VAL A 535 31.27 4.47 -35.29
N THR A 536 31.19 5.78 -35.47
CA THR A 536 32.20 6.58 -36.16
C THR A 536 33.13 7.24 -35.14
N VAL A 537 34.41 6.87 -35.16
CA VAL A 537 35.42 7.35 -34.21
C VAL A 537 36.51 8.13 -34.95
N LYS A 538 36.93 9.26 -34.37
CA LYS A 538 38.08 10.04 -34.83
C LYS A 538 39.22 9.93 -33.82
N HIS A 539 40.39 9.52 -34.30
CA HIS A 539 41.61 9.52 -33.49
C HIS A 539 42.43 10.77 -33.78
N ASN A 540 43.13 11.30 -32.78
CA ASN A 540 43.89 12.56 -32.92
C ASN A 540 45.12 12.47 -33.86
N LYS A 541 45.59 11.26 -34.19
CA LYS A 541 46.74 11.00 -35.08
C LYS A 541 46.43 10.06 -36.27
N LEU A 542 45.18 9.63 -36.43
CA LEU A 542 44.76 8.75 -37.54
C LEU A 542 43.51 9.34 -38.21
N ASP A 543 43.21 8.86 -39.41
CA ASP A 543 41.95 9.19 -40.09
C ASP A 543 40.75 8.59 -39.36
N THR A 544 39.57 9.20 -39.52
CA THR A 544 38.30 8.70 -39.00
C THR A 544 38.02 7.27 -39.45
N LYS A 545 37.46 6.44 -38.55
CA LYS A 545 37.15 5.04 -38.82
C LYS A 545 35.77 4.67 -38.29
N GLU A 546 35.06 3.85 -39.09
CA GLU A 546 33.79 3.25 -38.71
C GLU A 546 34.00 1.83 -38.18
N PHE A 547 33.25 1.50 -37.13
CA PHE A 547 33.16 0.18 -36.53
C PHE A 547 31.70 -0.27 -36.49
N ASN A 548 31.44 -1.50 -36.91
CA ASN A 548 30.14 -2.16 -36.81
C ASN A 548 30.11 -3.02 -35.55
N LEU A 549 29.06 -2.92 -34.76
CA LEU A 549 28.85 -3.73 -33.57
C LEU A 549 27.50 -4.44 -33.68
N ASN A 550 27.52 -5.76 -33.55
CA ASN A 550 26.30 -6.56 -33.45
C ASN A 550 25.99 -6.84 -31.98
N VAL A 551 24.77 -6.51 -31.58
CA VAL A 551 24.23 -6.77 -30.24
C VAL A 551 22.98 -7.62 -30.40
N ALA A 552 22.87 -8.72 -29.65
CA ALA A 552 21.68 -9.56 -29.63
C ALA A 552 21.00 -9.48 -28.26
N THR A 553 19.67 -9.50 -28.23
CA THR A 553 18.88 -9.65 -27.00
C THR A 553 18.22 -11.03 -26.93
N GLU A 554 17.98 -11.52 -25.72
CA GLU A 554 17.20 -12.74 -25.44
C GLU A 554 16.02 -12.45 -24.52
N VAL A 555 14.92 -13.19 -24.71
CA VAL A 555 13.71 -13.09 -23.89
C VAL A 555 13.98 -13.75 -22.53
N PRO A 556 13.64 -13.11 -21.40
CA PRO A 556 13.80 -13.71 -20.09
C PRO A 556 12.88 -14.95 -19.94
N PRO A 557 13.31 -16.01 -19.25
CA PRO A 557 12.44 -17.16 -18.96
C PRO A 557 11.25 -16.77 -18.05
N SER A 558 10.23 -17.62 -17.93
CA SER A 558 8.96 -17.27 -17.29
C SER A 558 8.39 -18.37 -16.38
N TRP A 559 7.38 -18.02 -15.58
CA TRP A 559 6.65 -18.98 -14.71
C TRP A 559 5.94 -20.11 -15.49
N SER A 560 5.61 -19.89 -16.76
CA SER A 560 4.97 -20.90 -17.61
C SER A 560 5.90 -22.05 -17.98
N ASP A 561 7.21 -21.86 -17.82
CA ASP A 561 8.23 -22.87 -18.10
C ASP A 561 8.46 -23.84 -16.91
N ILE A 562 7.77 -23.63 -15.77
CA ILE A 562 7.93 -24.39 -14.54
C ILE A 562 6.75 -25.36 -14.36
N GLU A 563 7.02 -26.66 -14.43
CA GLU A 563 5.98 -27.69 -14.40
C GLU A 563 5.30 -27.84 -13.02
N LYS A 564 6.10 -27.84 -11.95
CA LYS A 564 5.67 -27.99 -10.54
C LYS A 564 6.47 -27.05 -9.60
N PRO A 565 5.95 -25.85 -9.30
CA PRO A 565 6.69 -24.84 -8.52
C PRO A 565 6.83 -25.18 -7.02
N PHE A 566 5.93 -26.00 -6.47
CA PHE A 566 5.98 -26.49 -5.09
C PHE A 566 5.21 -27.83 -4.96
N ASP A 567 5.42 -28.54 -3.86
CA ASP A 567 4.71 -29.75 -3.48
C ASP A 567 3.72 -29.50 -2.34
N VAL A 568 2.67 -30.32 -2.27
CA VAL A 568 1.65 -30.25 -1.21
C VAL A 568 1.51 -31.63 -0.60
N GLN A 569 1.80 -31.75 0.70
CA GLN A 569 1.72 -33.01 1.45
C GLN A 569 0.67 -32.89 2.55
N LEU A 570 -0.09 -33.96 2.77
CA LEU A 570 -1.01 -34.05 3.91
C LEU A 570 -0.30 -34.82 5.03
N LEU A 571 -0.24 -34.24 6.23
CA LEU A 571 0.33 -34.87 7.41
C LEU A 571 -0.76 -35.26 8.39
N LYS A 572 -0.71 -36.50 8.85
CA LYS A 572 -1.58 -37.03 9.89
C LYS A 572 -0.70 -37.45 11.06
N ASN A 573 -0.87 -36.82 12.22
CA ASN A 573 0.03 -36.98 13.38
C ASN A 573 1.51 -36.77 13.01
N GLU A 574 1.81 -35.70 12.25
CA GLU A 574 3.16 -35.38 11.76
C GLU A 574 3.78 -36.42 10.79
N LEU A 575 3.03 -37.45 10.38
CA LEU A 575 3.48 -38.41 9.38
C LEU A 575 2.93 -38.03 8.00
N PRO A 576 3.79 -37.93 6.96
CA PRO A 576 3.35 -37.61 5.61
C PRO A 576 2.51 -38.74 5.03
N THR A 577 1.49 -38.36 4.27
CA THR A 577 0.60 -39.24 3.51
C THR A 577 0.65 -38.88 2.04
N ASP A 578 0.35 -39.83 1.16
CA ASP A 578 0.31 -39.58 -0.28
C ASP A 578 -0.86 -38.64 -0.60
N LEU A 579 -0.57 -37.45 -1.14
CA LEU A 579 -1.54 -36.47 -1.61
C LEU A 579 -1.21 -36.08 -3.04
N ASN A 580 -2.17 -36.25 -3.95
CA ASN A 580 -2.07 -35.75 -5.31
C ASN A 580 -3.00 -34.55 -5.48
N TYR A 581 -2.51 -33.49 -6.10
CA TYR A 581 -3.30 -32.35 -6.54
C TYR A 581 -3.14 -32.21 -8.07
N SER A 582 -4.19 -31.73 -8.74
CA SER A 582 -4.19 -31.53 -10.19
C SER A 582 -4.36 -30.04 -10.52
N LYS A 583 -3.89 -29.64 -11.71
CA LYS A 583 -4.14 -28.29 -12.25
C LYS A 583 -5.60 -28.20 -12.65
N SER A 584 -6.27 -27.12 -12.24
CA SER A 584 -7.67 -26.88 -12.57
C SER A 584 -7.80 -26.26 -13.97
N GLY A 585 -8.12 -27.06 -14.99
CA GLY A 585 -8.45 -26.52 -16.33
C GLY A 585 -7.26 -25.91 -17.08
N GLN A 586 -7.53 -25.23 -18.22
CA GLN A 586 -6.61 -25.00 -19.36
C GLN A 586 -5.13 -24.71 -19.01
N GLU A 587 -4.24 -25.25 -19.87
CA GLU A 587 -2.75 -25.28 -19.75
C GLU A 587 -2.08 -23.97 -19.30
N ASP A 588 -2.69 -22.82 -19.58
CA ASP A 588 -2.12 -21.50 -19.28
C ASP A 588 -2.39 -21.01 -17.84
N ASP A 589 -3.31 -21.64 -17.11
CA ASP A 589 -3.73 -21.17 -15.78
C ASP A 589 -3.05 -21.96 -14.65
N ILE A 590 -1.70 -21.93 -14.66
CA ILE A 590 -0.85 -22.47 -13.58
C ILE A 590 -1.24 -21.93 -12.19
N THR A 591 -2.05 -20.88 -12.13
CA THR A 591 -2.54 -20.20 -10.94
C THR A 591 -3.46 -21.05 -10.08
N ASN A 592 -4.19 -22.03 -10.63
CA ASN A 592 -5.25 -22.73 -9.88
C ASN A 592 -4.96 -24.23 -9.72
N LEU A 593 -4.88 -24.68 -8.46
CA LEU A 593 -4.64 -26.06 -8.06
C LEU A 593 -5.83 -26.57 -7.24
N LEU A 594 -6.23 -27.82 -7.46
CA LEU A 594 -7.33 -28.45 -6.74
C LEU A 594 -6.91 -29.80 -6.16
N ILE A 595 -7.26 -30.03 -4.90
CA ILE A 595 -7.25 -31.38 -4.32
C ILE A 595 -8.59 -32.03 -4.65
N GLU A 596 -8.58 -33.05 -5.52
CA GLU A 596 -9.79 -33.73 -6.00
C GLU A 596 -10.48 -34.62 -4.94
N ARG A 597 -9.89 -34.76 -3.74
CA ARG A 597 -10.41 -35.56 -2.63
C ARG A 597 -10.82 -34.69 -1.43
N GLU A 598 -11.91 -35.04 -0.78
CA GLU A 598 -12.28 -34.45 0.52
C GLU A 598 -11.36 -34.95 1.63
N ILE A 599 -10.88 -34.06 2.49
CA ILE A 599 -9.96 -34.39 3.59
C ILE A 599 -10.75 -34.51 4.90
N PRO A 600 -10.86 -35.70 5.49
CA PRO A 600 -11.47 -35.86 6.79
C PRO A 600 -10.58 -35.28 7.89
N VAL A 601 -11.13 -34.41 8.72
CA VAL A 601 -10.41 -33.78 9.84
C VAL A 601 -10.89 -34.38 11.17
N ASN A 602 -9.95 -34.97 11.91
CA ASN A 602 -10.12 -35.38 13.32
C ASN A 602 -9.23 -34.44 14.14
N GLY A 603 -9.72 -33.91 15.27
CA GLY A 603 -9.12 -32.79 16.01
C GLY A 603 -7.59 -32.80 16.09
N ASP A 604 -7.02 -31.60 15.94
CA ASP A 604 -5.62 -31.16 16.04
C ASP A 604 -4.55 -31.95 15.25
N ASN A 605 -4.92 -33.04 14.58
CA ASN A 605 -4.00 -34.06 14.10
C ASN A 605 -3.80 -34.12 12.58
N VAL A 606 -4.51 -33.28 11.82
CA VAL A 606 -4.40 -33.22 10.36
C VAL A 606 -3.87 -31.86 9.95
N SER A 607 -2.74 -31.84 9.27
CA SER A 607 -2.10 -30.62 8.77
C SER A 607 -1.68 -30.73 7.32
N LEU A 608 -1.61 -29.63 6.60
CA LEU A 608 -1.17 -29.58 5.20
C LEU A 608 0.19 -28.88 5.12
N ALA A 609 1.17 -29.55 4.49
CA ALA A 609 2.52 -29.04 4.23
C ALA A 609 2.68 -28.53 2.80
N ILE A 610 3.22 -27.32 2.63
CA ILE A 610 3.60 -26.77 1.31
C ILE A 610 5.12 -26.61 1.28
N ILE A 611 5.78 -27.24 0.29
CA ILE A 611 7.24 -27.43 0.28
C ILE A 611 7.79 -27.13 -1.11
N THR A 612 8.87 -26.35 -1.23
CA THR A 612 9.58 -26.19 -2.52
C THR A 612 10.69 -27.21 -2.67
N SER A 613 10.80 -27.82 -3.85
CA SER A 613 11.93 -28.70 -4.21
C SER A 613 13.00 -27.99 -5.05
N ASP A 614 12.71 -26.79 -5.54
CA ASP A 614 13.60 -25.97 -6.36
C ASP A 614 14.29 -24.91 -5.50
N GLN A 615 15.63 -24.87 -5.54
CA GLN A 615 16.46 -23.90 -4.82
C GLN A 615 16.28 -22.46 -5.31
N ASN A 616 15.74 -22.28 -6.52
CA ASN A 616 15.48 -20.96 -7.09
C ASN A 616 14.08 -20.43 -6.76
N ILE A 617 13.24 -21.22 -6.07
CA ILE A 617 11.86 -20.87 -5.72
C ILE A 617 11.71 -20.82 -4.20
N GLN A 618 11.30 -19.64 -3.72
CA GLN A 618 10.99 -19.41 -2.31
C GLN A 618 9.49 -19.18 -2.13
N ILE A 619 8.87 -19.80 -1.12
CA ILE A 619 7.52 -19.43 -0.69
C ILE A 619 7.62 -18.15 0.13
N LEU A 620 6.96 -17.08 -0.31
CA LEU A 620 6.96 -15.79 0.35
C LEU A 620 5.81 -15.65 1.35
N GLU A 621 4.63 -16.12 0.97
CA GLU A 621 3.42 -15.94 1.76
C GLU A 621 2.43 -17.05 1.45
N ILE A 622 1.72 -17.50 2.49
CA ILE A 622 0.54 -18.34 2.34
C ILE A 622 -0.58 -17.61 3.07
N GLU A 623 -1.75 -17.50 2.44
CA GLU A 623 -2.98 -17.04 3.08
C GLU A 623 -3.98 -18.18 3.07
N GLN A 624 -4.74 -18.35 4.15
CA GLN A 624 -5.89 -19.24 4.20
C GLN A 624 -7.16 -18.39 4.30
N ASN A 625 -8.05 -18.53 3.32
CA ASN A 625 -9.29 -17.75 3.20
C ASN A 625 -9.06 -16.23 3.30
N GLY A 626 -7.94 -15.75 2.75
CA GLY A 626 -7.55 -14.33 2.76
C GLY A 626 -6.91 -13.84 4.07
N VAL A 627 -6.56 -14.75 4.99
CA VAL A 627 -5.82 -14.45 6.22
C VAL A 627 -4.41 -15.01 6.11
N SER A 628 -3.41 -14.14 6.23
CA SER A 628 -1.99 -14.53 6.15
C SER A 628 -1.59 -15.48 7.29
N ILE A 629 -0.89 -16.55 6.93
CA ILE A 629 -0.36 -17.58 7.82
C ILE A 629 1.16 -17.67 7.59
N LYS A 630 1.96 -16.99 8.42
CA LYS A 630 3.43 -16.84 8.25
C LYS A 630 4.23 -18.16 8.29
N ASN A 631 5.33 -18.28 7.50
CA ASN A 631 6.43 -19.25 7.69
C ASN A 631 7.78 -18.81 7.05
N PRO A 632 8.94 -19.02 7.70
CA PRO A 632 10.24 -19.06 7.05
C PRO A 632 10.93 -20.44 7.16
N ASP A 633 11.33 -20.98 6.02
CA ASP A 633 12.45 -21.93 5.83
C ASP A 633 12.29 -23.45 6.03
N THR A 634 11.15 -24.02 6.44
CA THR A 634 10.89 -25.46 6.28
C THR A 634 9.40 -25.71 6.10
N GLY A 635 9.00 -26.39 5.03
CA GLY A 635 7.64 -26.88 4.72
C GLY A 635 6.53 -26.47 5.68
N PHE A 636 5.65 -25.55 5.27
CA PHE A 636 4.65 -24.94 6.15
C PHE A 636 3.49 -25.88 6.50
N LEU A 637 3.25 -26.14 7.79
CA LEU A 637 2.15 -26.94 8.33
C LEU A 637 0.96 -26.05 8.77
N THR A 638 -0.19 -26.13 8.10
CA THR A 638 -1.47 -25.57 8.62
C THR A 638 -2.38 -26.67 9.14
N GLN A 639 -2.90 -26.52 10.36
CA GLN A 639 -3.93 -27.41 10.89
C GLN A 639 -5.26 -27.17 10.17
N LEU A 640 -5.86 -28.24 9.67
CA LEU A 640 -7.17 -28.16 9.02
C LEU A 640 -8.27 -28.19 10.10
N GLY A 641 -9.03 -27.08 10.19
CA GLY A 641 -10.05 -26.88 11.23
C GLY A 641 -11.25 -27.82 11.11
N GLN A 642 -11.90 -28.11 12.24
CA GLN A 642 -13.00 -29.08 12.39
C GLN A 642 -14.36 -28.60 11.83
N GLN A 643 -14.39 -27.79 10.77
CA GLN A 643 -15.62 -27.35 10.11
C GLN A 643 -15.64 -27.76 8.63
N LYS A 644 -16.85 -28.00 8.08
CA LYS A 644 -17.04 -28.29 6.66
C LYS A 644 -16.82 -26.99 5.91
N THR A 645 -15.62 -26.83 5.36
CA THR A 645 -15.20 -25.55 4.80
C THR A 645 -14.39 -25.81 3.53
N GLU A 646 -14.75 -25.11 2.46
CA GLU A 646 -13.82 -24.91 1.33
C GLU A 646 -12.71 -23.99 1.84
N LEU A 647 -11.51 -24.54 1.95
CA LEU A 647 -10.31 -23.79 2.32
C LEU A 647 -9.59 -23.37 1.04
N ILE A 648 -9.45 -22.06 0.89
CA ILE A 648 -8.75 -21.44 -0.22
C ILE A 648 -7.40 -20.98 0.30
N PHE A 649 -6.34 -21.57 -0.22
CA PHE A 649 -4.98 -21.16 0.07
C PHE A 649 -4.44 -20.29 -1.07
N THR A 650 -4.01 -19.07 -0.76
CA THR A 650 -3.26 -18.23 -1.69
C THR A 650 -1.78 -18.35 -1.37
N ILE A 651 -0.98 -18.89 -2.28
CA ILE A 651 0.45 -19.19 -2.10
C ILE A 651 1.25 -18.27 -3.02
N THR A 652 1.95 -17.32 -2.44
CA THR A 652 2.86 -16.43 -3.16
C THR A 652 4.25 -17.03 -3.14
N VAL A 653 4.82 -17.28 -4.32
CA VAL A 653 6.19 -17.77 -4.48
C VAL A 653 7.02 -16.77 -5.26
N GLN A 654 8.34 -16.80 -5.08
CA GLN A 654 9.31 -15.95 -5.75
C GLN A 654 10.33 -16.82 -6.46
N HIS A 655 10.55 -16.55 -7.76
CA HIS A 655 11.70 -17.09 -8.47
C HIS A 655 12.84 -16.07 -8.41
N ASN A 656 14.07 -16.52 -8.22
CA ASN A 656 15.26 -15.65 -8.18
C ASN A 656 15.49 -14.81 -9.45
N THR A 657 14.80 -15.14 -10.55
CA THR A 657 15.00 -14.53 -11.88
C THR A 657 13.75 -13.88 -12.47
N PHE A 658 12.54 -14.36 -12.19
CA PHE A 658 11.30 -13.92 -12.89
C PHE A 658 10.33 -13.13 -12.01
N GLY A 659 10.67 -12.87 -10.74
CA GLY A 659 9.77 -12.16 -9.83
C GLY A 659 8.76 -13.09 -9.13
N PRO A 660 7.81 -12.53 -8.37
CA PRO A 660 6.82 -13.29 -7.62
C PRO A 660 5.65 -13.76 -8.50
N LYS A 661 5.01 -14.87 -8.11
CA LYS A 661 3.79 -15.39 -8.70
C LYS A 661 2.87 -15.92 -7.61
N ILE A 662 1.56 -15.77 -7.81
CA ILE A 662 0.53 -16.22 -6.89
C ILE A 662 -0.10 -17.49 -7.45
N PHE A 663 -0.30 -18.47 -6.57
CA PHE A 663 -1.01 -19.71 -6.82
C PHE A 663 -2.18 -19.79 -5.84
N LYS A 664 -3.27 -20.42 -6.26
CA LYS A 664 -4.49 -20.64 -5.49
C LYS A 664 -4.73 -22.13 -5.40
N LEU A 665 -4.70 -22.67 -4.19
CA LEU A 665 -4.95 -24.07 -3.89
C LEU A 665 -6.30 -24.18 -3.16
N ILE A 666 -7.20 -25.00 -3.69
CA ILE A 666 -8.51 -25.23 -3.09
C ILE A 666 -8.52 -26.61 -2.41
N VAL A 667 -8.94 -26.64 -1.14
CA VAL A 667 -8.95 -27.82 -0.27
C VAL A 667 -10.31 -27.95 0.39
N ASN A 668 -10.99 -29.08 0.20
CA ASN A 668 -12.30 -29.33 0.82
C ASN A 668 -12.14 -30.24 2.05
N THR A 669 -12.62 -29.77 3.22
CA THR A 669 -12.59 -30.54 4.48
C THR A 669 -13.97 -31.00 4.93
N VAL A 670 -14.03 -32.14 5.61
CA VAL A 670 -15.27 -32.69 6.19
C VAL A 670 -15.06 -33.04 7.67
N VAL A 671 -16.00 -32.63 8.52
CA VAL A 671 -15.99 -32.87 9.97
C VAL A 671 -16.46 -34.29 10.28
N GLN A 672 -15.74 -34.99 11.15
CA GLN A 672 -16.16 -36.32 11.62
C GLN A 672 -17.09 -36.21 12.83
N PRO A 673 -18.35 -36.71 12.78
CA PRO A 673 -19.29 -36.59 13.90
C PRO A 673 -19.02 -37.54 15.09
N PHE A 674 -18.11 -38.50 14.92
CA PHE A 674 -17.84 -39.55 15.91
C PHE A 674 -16.40 -40.06 15.80
N ASN A 675 -15.94 -40.75 16.85
CA ASN A 675 -14.72 -41.56 16.83
C ASN A 675 -15.08 -43.05 16.78
N ILE A 676 -14.25 -43.84 16.09
CA ILE A 676 -14.31 -45.30 16.09
C ILE A 676 -13.14 -45.82 16.93
N TYR A 677 -13.43 -46.69 17.88
CA TYR A 677 -12.43 -47.34 18.73
C TYR A 677 -12.57 -48.85 18.67
N GLU A 678 -11.44 -49.52 18.80
CA GLU A 678 -11.34 -50.91 19.22
C GLU A 678 -11.33 -50.94 20.74
N MET A 679 -12.18 -51.78 21.33
CA MET A 679 -12.28 -51.95 22.77
C MET A 679 -11.90 -53.37 23.17
N TRP A 680 -11.04 -53.47 24.17
CA TRP A 680 -10.51 -54.71 24.71
C TRP A 680 -10.72 -54.75 26.22
N GLY A 681 -11.28 -55.81 26.77
CA GLY A 681 -11.43 -55.94 28.22
C GLY A 681 -11.60 -57.37 28.72
N GLY A 682 -11.48 -57.55 30.04
CA GLY A 682 -11.77 -58.84 30.67
C GLY A 682 -13.24 -59.22 30.53
N HIS A 683 -13.52 -60.52 30.35
CA HIS A 683 -14.90 -61.04 30.33
C HIS A 683 -15.65 -60.82 31.66
N ASP A 684 -14.94 -60.50 32.74
CA ASP A 684 -15.49 -60.16 34.06
C ASP A 684 -15.79 -58.65 34.23
N GLY A 685 -15.58 -57.84 33.19
CA GLY A 685 -15.80 -56.40 33.20
C GLY A 685 -14.66 -55.58 33.80
N SER A 686 -13.49 -56.17 34.09
CA SER A 686 -12.33 -55.45 34.60
C SER A 686 -11.36 -55.02 33.48
N VAL A 687 -10.84 -53.79 33.61
CA VAL A 687 -9.90 -53.08 32.72
C VAL A 687 -10.35 -53.04 31.26
N VAL A 688 -10.87 -51.88 30.83
CA VAL A 688 -11.26 -51.62 29.45
C VAL A 688 -10.23 -50.69 28.81
N SER A 689 -9.59 -51.15 27.74
CA SER A 689 -8.69 -50.35 26.91
C SER A 689 -9.39 -49.95 25.63
N TYR A 690 -9.28 -48.67 25.25
CA TYR A 690 -9.77 -48.15 23.98
C TYR A 690 -8.58 -47.77 23.11
N LEU A 691 -8.53 -48.30 21.89
CA LEU A 691 -7.55 -47.94 20.88
C LEU A 691 -8.28 -47.30 19.70
N PRO A 692 -7.90 -46.10 19.23
CA PRO A 692 -8.53 -45.50 18.05
C PRO A 692 -8.36 -46.40 16.82
N ALA A 693 -9.45 -46.73 16.13
CA ALA A 693 -9.42 -47.46 14.86
C ALA A 693 -9.13 -46.45 13.74
N PRO A 694 -8.04 -46.58 12.97
CA PRO A 694 -7.78 -45.73 11.82
C PRO A 694 -8.82 -45.97 10.72
N TYR A 695 -9.20 -44.93 9.97
CA TYR A 695 -10.14 -45.04 8.86
C TYR A 695 -9.99 -43.90 7.85
N THR A 696 -10.56 -44.09 6.67
CA THR A 696 -10.66 -43.11 5.58
C THR A 696 -12.13 -42.74 5.31
N ILE A 697 -12.38 -41.52 4.83
CA ILE A 697 -13.71 -41.06 4.39
C ILE A 697 -13.61 -40.65 2.92
N SER A 698 -14.63 -40.98 2.15
CA SER A 698 -14.81 -40.59 0.76
C SER A 698 -16.21 -40.05 0.52
N THR A 699 -16.39 -39.33 -0.57
CA THR A 699 -17.70 -38.85 -1.01
C THR A 699 -18.66 -40.01 -1.22
N GLY A 700 -19.92 -39.76 -0.91
CA GLY A 700 -20.99 -40.75 -0.90
C GLY A 700 -21.22 -41.46 -2.23
N VAL A 701 -21.82 -42.65 -2.13
CA VAL A 701 -22.36 -43.39 -3.27
C VAL A 701 -23.82 -43.73 -2.99
N SER A 702 -24.68 -43.63 -4.02
CA SER A 702 -26.09 -44.04 -3.92
C SER A 702 -26.87 -43.24 -2.86
N ASN A 703 -27.43 -43.90 -1.84
CA ASN A 703 -28.27 -43.33 -0.78
C ASN A 703 -27.46 -42.78 0.41
N TYR A 704 -26.14 -42.75 0.34
CA TYR A 704 -25.26 -42.28 1.41
C TYR A 704 -24.53 -41.02 0.97
N ASP A 705 -24.48 -40.03 1.85
CA ASP A 705 -23.73 -38.79 1.65
C ASP A 705 -22.22 -39.02 1.76
N TYR A 706 -21.81 -40.01 2.55
CA TYR A 706 -20.40 -40.33 2.82
C TYR A 706 -20.16 -41.83 2.92
N VAL A 707 -18.96 -42.28 2.54
CA VAL A 707 -18.49 -43.66 2.76
C VAL A 707 -17.21 -43.64 3.60
N ILE A 708 -17.23 -44.35 4.72
CA ILE A 708 -16.10 -44.56 5.61
C ILE A 708 -15.56 -45.97 5.40
N THR A 709 -14.24 -46.11 5.31
CA THR A 709 -13.58 -47.42 5.32
C THR A 709 -12.59 -47.46 6.47
N VAL A 710 -12.88 -48.26 7.48
CA VAL A 710 -12.01 -48.54 8.63
C VAL A 710 -10.87 -49.41 8.17
N ASP A 711 -9.67 -49.08 8.62
CA ASP A 711 -8.49 -49.89 8.38
C ASP A 711 -8.59 -51.20 9.18
N GLU A 712 -7.61 -52.10 9.01
CA GLU A 712 -7.67 -53.43 9.62
C GLU A 712 -7.82 -53.38 11.15
N ILE A 713 -8.85 -54.07 11.65
CA ILE A 713 -9.10 -54.23 13.09
C ILE A 713 -8.53 -55.58 13.52
N ASN A 714 -7.75 -55.58 14.60
CA ASN A 714 -7.23 -56.80 15.18
C ASN A 714 -7.98 -57.10 16.46
N PHE A 715 -8.41 -58.34 16.66
CA PHE A 715 -9.00 -58.84 17.90
C PHE A 715 -8.24 -60.06 18.37
N THR A 716 -8.30 -60.32 19.68
CA THR A 716 -7.70 -61.51 20.29
C THR A 716 -8.77 -62.23 21.06
N GLU A 717 -8.87 -63.55 20.88
CA GLU A 717 -9.91 -64.38 21.51
C GLU A 717 -9.82 -64.41 23.05
N GLN A 718 -8.72 -63.92 23.62
CA GLN A 718 -8.47 -63.85 25.06
C GLN A 718 -9.24 -62.73 25.77
N TYR A 719 -9.82 -61.79 25.02
CA TYR A 719 -10.50 -60.61 25.55
C TYR A 719 -11.92 -60.46 25.00
N LEU A 720 -12.75 -59.72 25.73
CA LEU A 720 -14.00 -59.19 25.21
C LEU A 720 -13.67 -58.05 24.23
N ASN A 721 -14.03 -58.24 22.96
CA ASN A 721 -13.75 -57.32 21.87
C ASN A 721 -15.01 -56.57 21.42
N ALA A 722 -14.92 -55.25 21.22
CA ALA A 722 -15.99 -54.48 20.62
C ALA A 722 -15.47 -53.39 19.69
N ILE A 723 -16.30 -53.02 18.71
CA ILE A 723 -16.15 -51.80 17.94
C ILE A 723 -17.05 -50.75 18.59
N VAL A 724 -16.45 -49.63 18.99
CA VAL A 724 -17.12 -48.58 19.77
C VAL A 724 -17.17 -47.29 18.97
N PHE A 725 -18.36 -46.73 18.84
CA PHE A 725 -18.59 -45.43 18.21
C PHE A 725 -18.94 -44.42 19.30
N ASN A 726 -18.10 -43.39 19.46
CA ASN A 726 -18.27 -42.37 20.50
C ASN A 726 -18.63 -41.03 19.87
N ARG A 727 -19.69 -40.38 20.38
CA ARG A 727 -20.18 -39.05 19.96
C ARG A 727 -19.21 -37.94 20.39
N LYS A 728 -19.05 -36.89 19.56
CA LYS A 728 -18.14 -35.78 19.85
C LYS A 728 -18.72 -34.50 20.49
N ASP A 729 -20.03 -34.27 20.51
CA ASP A 729 -20.64 -33.00 21.03
C ASP A 729 -21.99 -33.21 21.76
N ASP A 730 -22.48 -32.16 22.45
CA ASP A 730 -23.64 -32.19 23.37
C ASP A 730 -25.03 -31.87 22.78
N ALA A 731 -25.20 -31.80 21.44
CA ALA A 731 -26.51 -31.45 20.86
C ALA A 731 -26.90 -32.16 19.54
N ASP A 732 -26.35 -33.34 19.24
CA ASP A 732 -26.63 -34.05 17.98
C ASP A 732 -27.31 -35.41 18.19
N GLU A 733 -28.36 -35.69 17.41
CA GLU A 733 -28.99 -37.00 17.32
C GLU A 733 -28.18 -37.90 16.36
N MET A 734 -27.69 -39.04 16.85
CA MET A 734 -27.02 -40.07 16.05
C MET A 734 -27.78 -41.39 16.15
N LEU A 735 -28.07 -42.04 15.03
CA LEU A 735 -28.65 -43.38 14.95
C LEU A 735 -27.70 -44.29 14.18
N LEU A 736 -27.23 -45.36 14.83
CA LEU A 736 -26.29 -46.31 14.23
C LEU A 736 -26.96 -47.66 14.03
N HIS A 737 -26.83 -48.21 12.83
CA HIS A 737 -27.27 -49.55 12.45
C HIS A 737 -26.07 -50.39 12.06
N VAL A 738 -26.11 -51.69 12.36
CA VAL A 738 -25.16 -52.68 11.87
C VAL A 738 -25.84 -53.59 10.86
N LYS A 739 -25.12 -53.96 9.81
CA LYS A 739 -25.62 -54.89 8.80
C LYS A 739 -25.45 -56.33 9.27
N VAL A 740 -26.56 -57.06 9.38
CA VAL A 740 -26.60 -58.48 9.77
C VAL A 740 -27.30 -59.25 8.65
N GLY A 741 -26.53 -59.96 7.82
CA GLY A 741 -27.04 -60.54 6.58
C GLY A 741 -27.43 -59.45 5.58
N ASP A 742 -28.69 -59.46 5.12
CA ASP A 742 -29.24 -58.48 4.20
C ASP A 742 -30.04 -57.35 4.89
N GLU A 743 -30.12 -57.36 6.22
CA GLU A 743 -30.92 -56.39 7.00
C GLU A 743 -30.06 -55.48 7.87
N TRP A 744 -30.53 -54.23 8.04
CA TRP A 744 -29.96 -53.25 8.96
C TRP A 744 -30.64 -53.37 10.32
N GLN A 745 -29.84 -53.58 11.38
CA GLN A 745 -30.33 -53.68 12.75
C GLN A 745 -29.81 -52.52 13.60
N PRO A 746 -30.66 -51.83 14.38
CA PRO A 746 -30.23 -50.72 15.21
C PRO A 746 -29.33 -51.23 16.34
N LEU A 747 -28.25 -50.49 16.62
CA LEU A 747 -27.42 -50.72 17.80
C LEU A 747 -27.97 -49.94 18.99
N GLU A 748 -27.99 -50.56 20.16
CA GLU A 748 -28.44 -49.89 21.38
C GLU A 748 -27.40 -48.87 21.86
N MET A 749 -27.90 -47.68 22.17
CA MET A 749 -27.12 -46.58 22.73
C MET A 749 -26.87 -46.84 24.23
N ASN A 750 -25.60 -46.83 24.64
CA ASN A 750 -25.21 -46.92 26.04
C ASN A 750 -24.88 -45.53 26.60
N LEU A 751 -25.59 -45.11 27.65
CA LEU A 751 -25.32 -43.87 28.38
C LEU A 751 -24.36 -44.16 29.53
N HIS A 752 -23.18 -43.51 29.54
CA HIS A 752 -22.27 -43.55 30.69
C HIS A 752 -22.52 -42.39 31.66
N LEU A 753 -22.10 -42.55 32.93
CA LEU A 753 -22.31 -41.59 34.05
C LEU A 753 -21.57 -40.24 33.90
N GLN A 754 -20.89 -39.98 32.78
CA GLN A 754 -20.09 -38.77 32.49
C GLN A 754 -20.30 -38.30 31.05
N ASP A 755 -21.56 -38.08 30.65
CA ASP A 755 -21.97 -37.34 29.43
C ASP A 755 -21.51 -37.88 28.06
N SER A 756 -20.82 -39.03 27.97
CA SER A 756 -20.48 -39.67 26.68
C SER A 756 -21.58 -40.63 26.18
N VAL A 757 -21.95 -40.47 24.91
CA VAL A 757 -22.87 -41.37 24.19
C VAL A 757 -22.06 -42.36 23.36
N GLU A 758 -22.19 -43.66 23.67
CA GLU A 758 -21.43 -44.72 22.99
C GLU A 758 -22.36 -45.80 22.39
N TYR A 759 -22.05 -46.23 21.16
CA TYR A 759 -22.58 -47.45 20.57
C TYR A 759 -21.51 -48.54 20.59
N LYS A 760 -21.85 -49.74 21.06
CA LYS A 760 -20.93 -50.88 21.11
C LYS A 760 -21.50 -52.02 20.29
N HIS A 761 -20.74 -52.47 19.31
CA HIS A 761 -21.03 -53.72 18.61
C HIS A 761 -19.96 -54.74 19.01
N TYR A 762 -20.39 -55.95 19.40
CA TYR A 762 -19.52 -57.05 19.77
C TYR A 762 -19.50 -58.07 18.63
N PRO A 763 -18.48 -58.04 17.75
CA PRO A 763 -18.42 -58.95 16.62
C PRO A 763 -18.30 -60.40 17.08
N THR A 764 -18.91 -61.32 16.33
CA THR A 764 -18.79 -62.75 16.60
C THR A 764 -17.40 -63.23 16.15
N PRO A 765 -16.71 -64.08 16.93
CA PRO A 765 -15.45 -64.70 16.48
C PRO A 765 -15.58 -65.33 15.10
N GLY A 766 -14.65 -65.02 14.19
CA GLY A 766 -14.67 -65.44 12.78
C GLY A 766 -15.47 -64.53 11.84
N THR A 767 -15.90 -63.34 12.29
CA THR A 767 -16.41 -62.29 11.39
C THR A 767 -15.23 -61.63 10.68
N ASP A 768 -15.21 -61.69 9.33
CA ASP A 768 -14.11 -61.14 8.51
C ASP A 768 -14.33 -59.66 8.12
N SER A 769 -15.59 -59.22 8.01
CA SER A 769 -15.94 -57.83 7.67
C SER A 769 -17.32 -57.44 8.20
N ILE A 770 -17.55 -56.15 8.43
CA ILE A 770 -18.81 -55.60 8.94
C ILE A 770 -19.13 -54.28 8.23
N GLN A 771 -20.42 -54.00 8.03
CA GLN A 771 -20.90 -52.70 7.56
C GLN A 771 -21.80 -52.05 8.62
N TYR A 772 -21.71 -50.73 8.74
CA TYR A 772 -22.59 -49.91 9.57
C TYR A 772 -23.22 -48.80 8.73
N GLU A 773 -24.42 -48.38 9.13
CA GLU A 773 -25.09 -47.20 8.60
C GLU A 773 -25.27 -46.23 9.76
N LEU A 774 -24.75 -45.01 9.61
CA LEU A 774 -24.96 -43.94 10.56
C LEU A 774 -25.81 -42.85 9.94
N VAL A 775 -26.86 -42.46 10.66
CA VAL A 775 -27.66 -41.28 10.37
C VAL A 775 -27.36 -40.25 11.46
N HIS A 776 -26.87 -39.08 11.06
CA HIS A 776 -26.51 -38.00 11.96
C HIS A 776 -27.35 -36.77 11.64
N THR A 777 -28.00 -36.19 12.64
CA THR A 777 -28.79 -34.97 12.48
C THR A 777 -28.28 -33.87 13.41
N ARG A 778 -27.88 -32.75 12.82
CA ARG A 778 -27.42 -31.54 13.52
C ARG A 778 -28.08 -30.30 12.91
N ASP A 779 -28.60 -29.42 13.75
CA ASP A 779 -29.23 -28.14 13.33
C ASP A 779 -30.31 -28.31 12.23
N GLY A 780 -31.01 -29.45 12.22
CA GLY A 780 -32.04 -29.77 11.22
C GLY A 780 -31.51 -30.27 9.88
N ILE A 781 -30.20 -30.50 9.74
CA ILE A 781 -29.57 -31.14 8.57
C ILE A 781 -29.27 -32.59 8.93
N THR A 782 -29.72 -33.53 8.10
CA THR A 782 -29.46 -34.96 8.26
C THR A 782 -28.45 -35.42 7.21
N GLU A 783 -27.37 -36.05 7.66
CA GLU A 783 -26.32 -36.67 6.83
C GLU A 783 -26.27 -38.17 7.09
N THR A 784 -25.95 -38.94 6.05
CA THR A 784 -25.93 -40.41 6.08
C THR A 784 -24.55 -40.96 5.70
N TYR A 785 -24.03 -41.87 6.51
CA TYR A 785 -22.70 -42.48 6.34
C TYR A 785 -22.82 -44.00 6.20
N LEU A 786 -22.16 -44.57 5.20
CA LEU A 786 -21.90 -46.00 5.11
C LEU A 786 -20.49 -46.29 5.64
N ILE A 787 -20.36 -47.10 6.68
CA ILE A 787 -19.08 -47.43 7.32
C ILE A 787 -18.73 -48.89 7.04
N ASN A 788 -17.62 -49.12 6.34
CA ASN A 788 -17.11 -50.45 6.02
C ASN A 788 -15.92 -50.78 6.93
N VAL A 789 -15.96 -51.95 7.56
CA VAL A 789 -14.83 -52.56 8.25
C VAL A 789 -14.47 -53.81 7.43
N PRO A 790 -13.58 -53.70 6.42
CA PRO A 790 -13.39 -54.74 5.42
C PRO A 790 -12.51 -55.90 5.90
N SER A 791 -11.73 -55.72 6.98
CA SER A 791 -10.78 -56.70 7.48
C SER A 791 -10.78 -56.72 9.02
N ILE A 792 -11.25 -57.82 9.61
CA ILE A 792 -11.16 -58.09 11.04
C ILE A 792 -10.34 -59.37 11.24
N GLN A 793 -9.19 -59.27 11.91
CA GLN A 793 -8.35 -60.43 12.22
C GLN A 793 -8.64 -60.93 13.63
N TRP A 794 -8.83 -62.24 13.78
CA TRP A 794 -8.93 -62.90 15.08
C TRP A 794 -7.64 -63.64 15.37
N ASN A 795 -6.84 -63.07 16.28
CA ASN A 795 -5.60 -63.64 16.77
C ASN A 795 -5.90 -64.55 17.99
N ASN A 796 -5.21 -65.69 18.07
CA ASN A 796 -5.33 -66.65 19.16
C ASN A 796 -4.43 -66.30 20.36
#